data_AF-A0A2I0P3V2-F1
#
_entry.id   AF-A0A2I0P3V2-F1
#
_cell.length_a   1.000
_cell.length_b   1.000
_cell.length_c   1.000
_cell.angle_alpha   90.00
_cell.angle_beta   90.00
_cell.angle_gamma   90.00
#
_symmetry.space_group_name_H-M   'P 1'
#
loop_
_entity.id
_entity.type
_entity.pdbx_description
1 polymer ?
#
loop_
_entity_poly.entity_id
_entity_poly.type
_entity_poly.pdbx_seq_one_letter_code
_entity_poly.pdbx_strand_id
1 'polypeptide(L)'
;LDHIVSEHADAIISDYSMPGMNGISFFRQVKARLPHIPFLLLTGRDDTGLILEAMNAGVDFLQFKGEEPSILFADIAQKIKSAVGKYRAQKEIEAGNLQREIFITAQRDLMSRLSAATSLNQASDACLTSTRYLVGCNQGSIHLFNTVTKRIDLLISHNLPDDLLKRFSYGDLHKVLFSGQSQYFSENGLDGDELVTGGQIPIQGGDQIIGILSFMMDEPRTVNPETRDTMEMLVSHLGNSIVRIRSEEQVRIRQEELNELYVAMEELVIVIDMDGAILNINPAVTRKLGYQEEELIGLPIHTLYSAEIRDEIIFQFLNLTGTGGKIQNTYPYITRNGESVPVETRGTIGEWGGRHVLFCISRDITDRLKAESNLHEYYERIQAILSSSTAQVYMKDKNLRYLTTNQPFVDSLGSKFLSVEGLTDAEIFPEQISSLRKQIDLQVIAGDIPVYNIEEELKTGDGDSVWLVTSKVPVHDQTGHVTGIVGTSLDITDLVRTRQELVRRDNILSAISSIAYFLVRSEDWEALIPDCLALLGDATGKDALFFARIHQSDGGASCSVSYNWWKQDPGAKVKDQYDIASAELVMSHSSFLIKQPAFQGCVREISSRLLSLFGDMPPSSYILLAIYTSDSFWGVIGFIDLHSDHKMAYAEIDSLITASGIIGSVIERSQTEELFHRPVERSQVGIYLIQDDHFVYLNPRMSEILGYPRDTLEMMPFTLCFHEDDIHLAIENHHRVIGTPDATDDYEIRAITADGRIIFVENLISQFRYQGRPAVIGSIMDITARKNSEAGLRQSLHEKDILLREVHHRVKNNMQIIVSMLRMQSSMIDNPEIVSILNESKNRILSMAMIHEKLYRTDNLMSVNLLEYLSSLVNTMITDFSYDESQIILDLVCDPTIEMTIDAGIPLGLIVNELLTNTFKHGFKNNEQGTISILVTHTNSGWLDIIYHDTGKGLPEGFILENCDSLGMQLIQNLVFQASGEMTMGSDHGIVVTLRIPMSEGFIIGEVLDATRE
;
A
#
# COMPACT_ATOMS: atom_id res chain seq x y z
N LEU A 1 -26.79 -10.92 38.60
CA LEU A 1 -25.58 -10.75 37.78
C LEU A 1 -25.90 -10.04 36.49
N ASP A 2 -26.69 -10.62 35.59
CA ASP A 2 -27.01 -9.96 34.30
C ASP A 2 -27.68 -8.58 34.51
N HIS A 3 -28.62 -8.45 35.46
CA HIS A 3 -29.19 -7.17 35.90
C HIS A 3 -28.14 -6.12 36.36
N ILE A 4 -27.04 -6.56 36.97
CA ILE A 4 -25.98 -5.68 37.51
C ILE A 4 -25.05 -5.20 36.39
N VAL A 5 -24.84 -6.06 35.38
CA VAL A 5 -24.12 -5.69 34.15
C VAL A 5 -24.96 -4.71 33.32
N SER A 6 -26.28 -4.91 33.22
CA SER A 6 -27.16 -4.01 32.47
C SER A 6 -27.41 -2.67 33.15
N GLU A 7 -27.60 -2.63 34.47
CA GLU A 7 -27.99 -1.40 35.21
C GLU A 7 -26.83 -0.47 35.58
N HIS A 8 -25.61 -0.70 35.06
CA HIS A 8 -24.46 0.20 35.20
C HIS A 8 -24.08 0.51 36.66
N ALA A 9 -24.02 -0.51 37.52
CA ALA A 9 -23.58 -0.34 38.90
C ALA A 9 -22.13 0.22 39.00
N ASP A 10 -21.87 1.02 40.03
CA ASP A 10 -20.58 1.72 40.23
C ASP A 10 -19.72 1.15 41.37
N ALA A 11 -20.34 0.46 42.31
CA ALA A 11 -19.70 -0.45 43.24
C ALA A 11 -20.74 -1.44 43.72
N ILE A 12 -20.28 -2.62 44.13
CA ILE A 12 -21.14 -3.67 44.65
C ILE A 12 -20.74 -3.88 46.11
N ILE A 13 -21.63 -3.44 47.00
CA ILE A 13 -21.45 -3.62 48.43
C ILE A 13 -22.24 -4.87 48.82
N SER A 14 -21.53 -5.90 49.25
CA SER A 14 -22.13 -7.18 49.60
C SER A 14 -22.03 -7.40 51.10
N ASP A 15 -23.10 -7.94 51.70
CA ASP A 15 -22.91 -8.69 52.94
C ASP A 15 -22.19 -10.00 52.60
N TYR A 16 -21.37 -10.52 53.50
CA TYR A 16 -20.87 -11.89 53.34
C TYR A 16 -21.98 -12.92 53.51
N SER A 17 -22.86 -12.71 54.50
CA SER A 17 -23.86 -13.68 54.93
C SER A 17 -25.18 -13.48 54.20
N MET A 18 -25.16 -13.69 52.87
CA MET A 18 -26.37 -13.63 52.05
C MET A 18 -27.05 -15.02 51.89
N PRO A 19 -28.38 -15.08 51.75
CA PRO A 19 -29.08 -16.35 51.59
C PRO A 19 -28.77 -17.02 50.24
N GLY A 20 -28.34 -18.29 50.26
CA GLY A 20 -28.15 -19.11 49.06
C GLY A 20 -26.81 -18.94 48.34
N MET A 21 -26.05 -17.88 48.62
CA MET A 21 -24.69 -17.66 48.11
C MET A 21 -23.94 -16.73 49.08
N ASN A 22 -22.68 -17.01 49.42
CA ASN A 22 -21.89 -16.08 50.22
C ASN A 22 -21.32 -14.94 49.36
N GLY A 23 -21.05 -13.78 49.97
CA GLY A 23 -20.61 -12.57 49.27
C GLY A 23 -19.33 -12.73 48.45
N ILE A 24 -18.49 -13.71 48.78
CA ILE A 24 -17.22 -13.96 48.09
C ILE A 24 -17.43 -14.80 46.83
N SER A 25 -18.26 -15.85 46.88
CA SER A 25 -18.65 -16.58 45.66
C SER A 25 -19.36 -15.66 44.67
N PHE A 26 -20.09 -14.66 45.17
CA PHE A 26 -20.74 -13.64 44.37
C PHE A 26 -19.75 -12.64 43.76
N PHE A 27 -18.80 -12.14 44.56
CA PHE A 27 -17.68 -11.31 44.10
C PHE A 27 -16.98 -11.90 42.87
N ARG A 28 -16.69 -13.22 42.87
CA ARG A 28 -16.01 -13.88 41.74
C ARG A 28 -16.72 -13.71 40.42
N GLN A 29 -18.00 -14.06 40.42
CA GLN A 29 -18.82 -14.09 39.23
C GLN A 29 -19.10 -12.67 38.72
N VAL A 30 -19.05 -11.69 39.64
CA VAL A 30 -19.01 -10.27 39.30
C VAL A 30 -17.67 -9.94 38.61
N LYS A 31 -16.53 -10.21 39.24
CA LYS A 31 -15.22 -9.86 38.67
C LYS A 31 -14.94 -10.55 37.34
N ALA A 32 -15.23 -11.84 37.19
CA ALA A 32 -15.05 -12.58 35.94
C ALA A 32 -15.87 -12.02 34.73
N ARG A 33 -16.75 -11.03 34.93
CA ARG A 33 -17.47 -10.30 33.87
C ARG A 33 -17.32 -8.78 33.94
N LEU A 34 -17.03 -8.24 35.12
CA LEU A 34 -16.79 -6.82 35.40
C LEU A 34 -15.59 -6.73 36.37
N PRO A 35 -14.34 -6.97 35.93
CA PRO A 35 -13.24 -7.27 36.85
C PRO A 35 -12.72 -6.10 37.70
N HIS A 36 -13.37 -4.93 37.62
CA HIS A 36 -12.83 -3.68 38.17
C HIS A 36 -13.86 -2.87 38.94
N ILE A 37 -15.13 -3.29 38.86
CA ILE A 37 -16.15 -2.71 39.70
C ILE A 37 -15.71 -2.92 41.16
N PRO A 38 -15.60 -1.85 41.97
CA PRO A 38 -15.17 -1.95 43.34
C PRO A 38 -16.19 -2.77 44.09
N PHE A 39 -15.68 -3.73 44.81
CA PHE A 39 -16.48 -4.60 45.61
C PHE A 39 -16.05 -4.43 47.06
N LEU A 40 -16.99 -3.89 47.86
CA LEU A 40 -16.80 -3.74 49.29
C LEU A 40 -17.56 -4.87 49.97
N LEU A 41 -16.84 -5.76 50.64
CA LEU A 41 -17.47 -6.81 51.42
C LEU A 41 -17.61 -6.34 52.88
N LEU A 42 -18.83 -6.45 53.42
CA LEU A 42 -19.16 -6.06 54.79
C LEU A 42 -19.42 -7.31 55.63
N THR A 43 -18.71 -7.43 56.76
CA THR A 43 -18.87 -8.56 57.68
C THR A 43 -19.10 -8.11 59.11
N GLY A 44 -20.09 -8.68 59.79
CA GLY A 44 -20.30 -8.48 61.23
C GLY A 44 -19.57 -9.50 62.11
N ARG A 45 -18.86 -10.44 61.50
CA ARG A 45 -17.99 -11.40 62.20
C ARG A 45 -16.56 -10.95 62.00
N ASP A 46 -15.85 -10.73 63.08
CA ASP A 46 -14.40 -10.55 63.11
C ASP A 46 -13.70 -11.92 62.95
N ASP A 47 -14.11 -12.62 61.89
CA ASP A 47 -13.68 -13.96 61.51
C ASP A 47 -12.67 -13.79 60.38
N THR A 48 -11.40 -14.03 60.68
CA THR A 48 -10.33 -13.90 59.70
C THR A 48 -10.33 -14.94 58.61
N GLY A 49 -11.12 -16.01 58.74
CA GLY A 49 -11.48 -16.81 57.58
C GLY A 49 -12.26 -15.99 56.56
N LEU A 50 -13.13 -15.11 57.02
CA LEU A 50 -13.94 -14.26 56.16
C LEU A 50 -13.10 -13.13 55.53
N ILE A 51 -12.07 -12.61 56.22
CA ILE A 51 -11.05 -11.78 55.56
C ILE A 51 -10.31 -12.61 54.49
N LEU A 52 -9.76 -13.78 54.87
CA LEU A 52 -8.87 -14.60 54.02
C LEU A 52 -9.38 -14.85 52.63
N GLU A 53 -10.64 -15.17 52.63
CA GLU A 53 -11.39 -15.60 51.50
C GLU A 53 -11.69 -14.41 50.58
N ALA A 54 -11.73 -13.20 51.14
CA ALA A 54 -12.01 -11.95 50.47
C ALA A 54 -10.74 -11.37 49.83
N MET A 55 -9.64 -11.19 50.56
CA MET A 55 -8.43 -10.61 49.96
C MET A 55 -7.83 -11.52 48.89
N ASN A 56 -7.81 -12.85 49.08
CA ASN A 56 -7.42 -13.80 48.03
C ASN A 56 -8.38 -13.92 46.84
N ALA A 57 -9.65 -13.54 47.02
CA ALA A 57 -10.50 -13.39 45.85
C ALA A 57 -10.09 -12.14 45.04
N GLY A 58 -9.41 -11.18 45.67
CA GLY A 58 -9.13 -9.85 45.11
C GLY A 58 -10.19 -8.82 45.49
N VAL A 59 -10.92 -9.03 46.61
CA VAL A 59 -11.93 -8.08 47.09
C VAL A 59 -11.28 -6.76 47.42
N ASP A 60 -11.70 -5.71 46.71
CA ASP A 60 -11.01 -4.41 46.69
C ASP A 60 -10.95 -3.78 48.09
N PHE A 61 -12.00 -3.97 48.91
CA PHE A 61 -12.05 -3.52 50.30
C PHE A 61 -12.92 -4.45 51.18
N LEU A 62 -12.57 -4.58 52.46
CA LEU A 62 -13.35 -5.29 53.48
C LEU A 62 -13.56 -4.40 54.72
N GLN A 63 -14.74 -4.48 55.37
CA GLN A 63 -15.00 -3.79 56.64
C GLN A 63 -15.75 -4.65 57.67
N PHE A 64 -15.34 -4.53 58.94
CA PHE A 64 -16.00 -5.11 60.10
C PHE A 64 -17.08 -4.22 60.73
N LYS A 65 -18.25 -4.79 61.03
CA LYS A 65 -19.37 -4.08 61.66
C LYS A 65 -19.26 -3.95 63.20
N GLY A 66 -18.11 -4.31 63.79
CA GLY A 66 -17.92 -4.36 65.24
C GLY A 66 -17.61 -3.01 65.91
N GLU A 67 -17.20 -2.02 65.13
CA GLU A 67 -16.87 -0.67 65.63
C GLU A 67 -18.12 0.15 65.98
N GLU A 68 -17.96 1.20 66.79
CA GLU A 68 -19.07 2.09 67.16
C GLU A 68 -19.73 2.65 65.87
N PRO A 69 -21.08 2.62 65.71
CA PRO A 69 -21.72 2.94 64.44
C PRO A 69 -21.34 4.29 63.84
N SER A 70 -21.07 5.29 64.70
CA SER A 70 -20.56 6.62 64.37
C SER A 70 -19.27 6.59 63.52
N ILE A 71 -18.37 5.67 63.85
CA ILE A 71 -17.05 5.50 63.27
C ILE A 71 -17.13 4.55 62.08
N LEU A 72 -17.81 3.41 62.26
CA LEU A 72 -18.04 2.40 61.23
C LEU A 72 -18.64 2.96 59.95
N PHE A 73 -19.75 3.70 60.04
CA PHE A 73 -20.41 4.23 58.85
C PHE A 73 -19.60 5.34 58.18
N ALA A 74 -18.77 6.07 58.93
CA ALA A 74 -17.85 7.05 58.37
C ALA A 74 -16.74 6.37 57.56
N ASP A 75 -16.12 5.31 58.08
CA ASP A 75 -15.06 4.58 57.39
C ASP A 75 -15.58 3.80 56.16
N ILE A 76 -16.75 3.16 56.26
CA ILE A 76 -17.45 2.57 55.10
C ILE A 76 -17.73 3.62 54.04
N ALA A 77 -18.31 4.78 54.41
CA ALA A 77 -18.63 5.83 53.45
C ALA A 77 -17.37 6.44 52.81
N GLN A 78 -16.26 6.53 53.54
CA GLN A 78 -14.98 7.00 53.04
C GLN A 78 -14.35 5.97 52.07
N LYS A 79 -14.36 4.68 52.42
CA LYS A 79 -13.86 3.59 51.56
C LYS A 79 -14.69 3.46 50.28
N ILE A 80 -16.03 3.48 50.35
CA ILE A 80 -16.89 3.51 49.15
C ILE A 80 -16.60 4.73 48.29
N LYS A 81 -16.52 5.94 48.87
CA LYS A 81 -16.22 7.16 48.09
C LYS A 81 -14.85 7.11 47.43
N SER A 82 -13.84 6.56 48.10
CA SER A 82 -12.50 6.38 47.55
C SER A 82 -12.51 5.35 46.40
N ALA A 83 -13.14 4.20 46.63
CA ALA A 83 -13.18 3.08 45.70
C ALA A 83 -14.03 3.36 44.45
N VAL A 84 -15.27 3.85 44.63
CA VAL A 84 -16.13 4.34 43.55
C VAL A 84 -15.50 5.55 42.86
N GLY A 85 -14.81 6.41 43.61
CA GLY A 85 -14.05 7.53 43.05
C GLY A 85 -12.97 7.06 42.08
N LYS A 86 -12.12 6.10 42.50
CA LYS A 86 -11.13 5.46 41.63
C LYS A 86 -11.77 4.73 40.46
N TYR A 87 -12.81 3.92 40.66
CA TYR A 87 -13.41 3.16 39.56
C TYR A 87 -14.18 4.01 38.57
N ARG A 88 -14.98 4.99 39.00
CA ARG A 88 -15.59 5.92 38.05
C ARG A 88 -14.52 6.68 37.30
N ALA A 89 -13.49 7.18 38.00
CA ALA A 89 -12.36 7.82 37.34
C ALA A 89 -11.68 6.89 36.33
N GLN A 90 -11.36 5.63 36.66
CA GLN A 90 -10.71 4.72 35.70
C GLN A 90 -11.67 4.22 34.61
N LYS A 91 -12.96 4.06 34.89
CA LYS A 91 -13.97 3.66 33.91
C LYS A 91 -14.22 4.79 32.91
N GLU A 92 -14.28 6.04 33.37
CA GLU A 92 -14.30 7.25 32.53
C GLU A 92 -12.96 7.44 31.80
N ILE A 93 -11.82 7.20 32.45
CA ILE A 93 -10.49 7.31 31.82
C ILE A 93 -10.33 6.28 30.71
N GLU A 94 -10.74 5.02 30.87
CA GLU A 94 -10.58 4.00 29.82
C GLU A 94 -11.71 3.99 28.78
N ALA A 95 -12.96 4.33 29.15
CA ALA A 95 -13.98 4.61 28.13
C ALA A 95 -13.55 5.82 27.29
N GLY A 96 -13.04 6.87 27.96
CA GLY A 96 -12.40 8.01 27.33
C GLY A 96 -11.19 7.62 26.48
N ASN A 97 -10.27 6.79 26.99
CA ASN A 97 -9.06 6.39 26.25
C ASN A 97 -9.40 5.53 25.03
N LEU A 98 -10.33 4.56 25.13
CA LEU A 98 -10.74 3.76 23.97
C LEU A 98 -11.40 4.63 22.90
N GLN A 99 -12.26 5.57 23.31
CA GLN A 99 -12.88 6.53 22.40
C GLN A 99 -11.82 7.49 21.79
N ARG A 100 -10.81 7.89 22.57
CA ARG A 100 -9.68 8.72 22.16
C ARG A 100 -8.67 7.98 21.27
N GLU A 101 -8.55 6.66 21.41
CA GLU A 101 -7.63 5.83 20.62
C GLU A 101 -8.18 5.55 19.21
N ILE A 102 -9.47 5.22 19.10
CA ILE A 102 -10.19 5.15 17.82
C ILE A 102 -10.05 6.50 17.08
N PHE A 103 -10.18 7.60 17.81
CA PHE A 103 -10.11 8.96 17.31
C PHE A 103 -8.71 9.38 16.85
N ILE A 104 -7.67 9.13 17.65
CA ILE A 104 -6.27 9.36 17.28
C ILE A 104 -5.90 8.52 16.05
N THR A 105 -6.40 7.28 15.96
CA THR A 105 -6.15 6.39 14.82
C THR A 105 -6.80 6.94 13.54
N ALA A 106 -8.08 7.35 13.60
CA ALA A 106 -8.78 7.96 12.47
C ALA A 106 -8.15 9.30 12.03
N GLN A 107 -7.73 10.14 12.99
CA GLN A 107 -6.99 11.39 12.71
C GLN A 107 -5.65 11.11 12.03
N ARG A 108 -4.91 10.09 12.51
CA ARG A 108 -3.59 9.74 11.97
C ARG A 108 -3.66 9.19 10.55
N ASP A 109 -4.64 8.33 10.25
CA ASP A 109 -4.85 7.83 8.90
C ASP A 109 -5.27 8.97 7.95
N LEU A 110 -6.19 9.85 8.37
CA LEU A 110 -6.55 11.02 7.56
C LEU A 110 -5.34 11.91 7.29
N MET A 111 -4.55 12.24 8.31
CA MET A 111 -3.38 13.11 8.15
C MET A 111 -2.32 12.50 7.23
N SER A 112 -2.16 11.17 7.26
CA SER A 112 -1.32 10.42 6.33
C SER A 112 -1.80 10.59 4.88
N ARG A 113 -3.09 10.30 4.63
CA ARG A 113 -3.71 10.43 3.29
C ARG A 113 -3.69 11.89 2.78
N LEU A 114 -3.98 12.87 3.64
CA LEU A 114 -3.93 14.30 3.30
C LEU A 114 -2.51 14.79 2.99
N SER A 115 -1.49 14.28 3.68
CA SER A 115 -0.10 14.67 3.41
C SER A 115 0.37 14.16 2.05
N ALA A 116 0.03 12.91 1.72
CA ALA A 116 0.36 12.24 0.47
C ALA A 116 -0.50 12.69 -0.73
N ALA A 117 -1.64 13.33 -0.50
CA ALA A 117 -2.50 13.83 -1.56
C ALA A 117 -1.82 14.94 -2.39
N THR A 118 -1.74 14.71 -3.70
CA THR A 118 -1.23 15.68 -4.69
C THR A 118 -2.37 16.40 -5.44
N SER A 119 -3.62 16.01 -5.18
CA SER A 119 -4.81 16.58 -5.83
C SER A 119 -5.93 16.88 -4.83
N LEU A 120 -6.75 17.88 -5.16
CA LEU A 120 -7.84 18.35 -4.30
C LEU A 120 -8.93 17.30 -4.06
N ASN A 121 -9.20 16.45 -5.05
CA ASN A 121 -10.22 15.40 -4.94
C ASN A 121 -9.79 14.30 -3.97
N GLN A 122 -8.55 13.80 -4.07
CA GLN A 122 -8.02 12.78 -3.16
C GLN A 122 -8.01 13.27 -1.70
N ALA A 123 -7.60 14.52 -1.47
CA ALA A 123 -7.61 15.12 -0.14
C ALA A 123 -9.05 15.21 0.44
N SER A 124 -10.00 15.66 -0.38
CA SER A 124 -11.39 15.89 0.05
C SER A 124 -12.15 14.58 0.28
N ASP A 125 -11.92 13.57 -0.56
CA ASP A 125 -12.50 12.23 -0.43
C ASP A 125 -12.08 11.53 0.86
N ALA A 126 -10.77 11.55 1.17
CA ALA A 126 -10.24 11.01 2.41
C ALA A 126 -10.91 11.68 3.63
N CYS A 127 -11.08 13.01 3.59
CA CYS A 127 -11.70 13.76 4.68
C CYS A 127 -13.18 13.39 4.90
N LEU A 128 -13.99 13.26 3.84
CA LEU A 128 -15.38 12.79 3.98
C LEU A 128 -15.45 11.38 4.56
N THR A 129 -14.58 10.48 4.09
CA THR A 129 -14.55 9.08 4.52
C THR A 129 -14.19 8.94 6.01
N SER A 130 -13.16 9.65 6.48
CA SER A 130 -12.79 9.69 7.91
C SER A 130 -13.87 10.38 8.76
N THR A 131 -14.51 11.43 8.26
CA THR A 131 -15.59 12.13 8.97
C THR A 131 -16.79 11.20 9.23
N ARG A 132 -17.20 10.41 8.22
CA ARG A 132 -18.25 9.39 8.39
C ARG A 132 -17.92 8.38 9.48
N TYR A 133 -16.69 7.86 9.51
CA TYR A 133 -16.30 6.83 10.47
C TYR A 133 -16.31 7.35 11.92
N LEU A 134 -15.94 8.62 12.14
CA LEU A 134 -15.89 9.23 13.47
C LEU A 134 -17.26 9.57 14.07
N VAL A 135 -18.27 9.80 13.23
CA VAL A 135 -19.54 10.41 13.64
C VAL A 135 -20.74 9.50 13.36
N GLY A 136 -20.57 8.48 12.50
CA GLY A 136 -21.67 7.63 12.03
C GLY A 136 -22.60 8.34 11.03
N CYS A 137 -22.12 9.36 10.32
CA CYS A 137 -22.92 10.12 9.36
C CYS A 137 -22.80 9.56 7.93
N ASN A 138 -23.89 9.00 7.41
CA ASN A 138 -23.86 8.22 6.17
C ASN A 138 -23.91 9.08 4.89
N GLN A 139 -24.16 10.39 5.01
CA GLN A 139 -24.32 11.32 3.90
C GLN A 139 -23.46 12.58 4.12
N GLY A 140 -22.66 12.97 3.12
CA GLY A 140 -21.81 14.16 3.19
C GLY A 140 -21.44 14.79 1.86
N SER A 141 -20.97 16.04 1.88
CA SER A 141 -20.48 16.77 0.70
C SER A 141 -19.45 17.83 1.06
N ILE A 142 -18.49 18.05 0.16
CA ILE A 142 -17.54 19.16 0.21
C ILE A 142 -17.76 20.06 -0.99
N HIS A 143 -17.98 21.34 -0.71
CA HIS A 143 -18.06 22.39 -1.73
C HIS A 143 -16.91 23.38 -1.51
N LEU A 144 -16.28 23.83 -2.59
CA LEU A 144 -15.24 24.87 -2.53
C LEU A 144 -15.76 26.20 -3.06
N PHE A 145 -15.34 27.29 -2.43
CA PHE A 145 -15.68 28.63 -2.90
C PHE A 145 -14.76 29.05 -4.04
N ASN A 146 -15.34 29.37 -5.18
CA ASN A 146 -14.66 29.87 -6.36
C ASN A 146 -14.65 31.40 -6.31
N THR A 147 -13.48 31.97 -5.99
CA THR A 147 -13.32 33.41 -5.78
C THR A 147 -13.51 34.25 -7.05
N VAL A 148 -13.34 33.67 -8.24
CA VAL A 148 -13.49 34.35 -9.52
C VAL A 148 -14.96 34.44 -9.94
N THR A 149 -15.69 33.33 -9.88
CA THR A 149 -17.13 33.29 -10.21
C THR A 149 -18.02 33.76 -9.06
N LYS A 150 -17.46 33.83 -7.84
CA LYS A 150 -18.14 34.04 -6.56
C LYS A 150 -19.27 33.04 -6.29
N ARG A 151 -19.10 31.80 -6.76
CA ARG A 151 -20.02 30.68 -6.52
C ARG A 151 -19.38 29.63 -5.62
N ILE A 152 -20.23 28.89 -4.94
CA ILE A 152 -19.85 27.70 -4.18
C ILE A 152 -20.04 26.52 -5.14
N ASP A 153 -18.93 25.93 -5.59
CA ASP A 153 -18.93 24.85 -6.57
C ASP A 153 -18.76 23.50 -5.80
N LEU A 154 -19.62 22.52 -6.09
CA LEU A 154 -19.51 21.17 -5.52
C LEU A 154 -18.23 20.50 -6.02
N LEU A 155 -17.41 20.00 -5.09
CA LEU A 155 -16.21 19.24 -5.43
C LEU A 155 -16.47 17.73 -5.38
N ILE A 156 -17.11 17.26 -4.31
CA ILE A 156 -17.42 15.83 -4.10
C ILE A 156 -18.60 15.66 -3.11
N SER A 157 -19.42 14.62 -3.30
CA SER A 157 -20.49 14.23 -2.36
C SER A 157 -20.69 12.72 -2.33
N HIS A 158 -20.99 12.20 -1.13
CA HIS A 158 -21.36 10.81 -0.87
C HIS A 158 -22.80 10.75 -0.34
N ASN A 159 -23.63 9.96 -1.02
CA ASN A 159 -24.97 9.50 -0.62
C ASN A 159 -26.01 10.57 -0.19
N LEU A 160 -25.85 11.86 -0.53
CA LEU A 160 -26.96 12.83 -0.41
C LEU A 160 -27.98 12.67 -1.54
N PRO A 161 -29.30 12.68 -1.26
CA PRO A 161 -30.33 12.80 -2.29
C PRO A 161 -30.28 14.13 -3.05
N ASP A 162 -30.52 14.09 -4.38
CA ASP A 162 -30.45 15.26 -5.28
C ASP A 162 -31.28 16.48 -4.84
N ASP A 163 -32.45 16.24 -4.23
CA ASP A 163 -33.32 17.33 -3.76
C ASP A 163 -32.79 18.01 -2.48
N LEU A 164 -31.97 17.31 -1.67
CA LEU A 164 -31.25 17.91 -0.55
C LEU A 164 -29.98 18.64 -1.00
N LEU A 165 -29.24 18.13 -1.99
CA LEU A 165 -28.14 18.86 -2.65
C LEU A 165 -28.61 20.22 -3.18
N LYS A 166 -29.78 20.29 -3.82
CA LYS A 166 -30.41 21.57 -4.22
C LYS A 166 -30.79 22.46 -3.04
N ARG A 167 -31.26 21.87 -1.93
CA ARG A 167 -31.66 22.62 -0.73
C ARG A 167 -30.46 23.26 -0.03
N PHE A 168 -29.32 22.57 0.02
CA PHE A 168 -28.06 23.12 0.52
C PHE A 168 -27.46 24.20 -0.41
N SER A 169 -27.86 24.26 -1.68
CA SER A 169 -27.26 25.16 -2.68
C SER A 169 -27.61 26.66 -2.52
N TYR A 170 -28.64 27.05 -1.75
CA TYR A 170 -29.05 28.47 -1.65
C TYR A 170 -29.43 28.92 -0.23
N GLY A 171 -28.65 29.88 0.29
CA GLY A 171 -28.93 30.59 1.54
C GLY A 171 -28.08 30.14 2.71
N ASP A 172 -28.20 28.89 3.14
CA ASP A 172 -27.64 28.44 4.41
C ASP A 172 -26.12 28.18 4.37
N LEU A 173 -25.58 27.62 3.27
CA LEU A 173 -24.12 27.55 3.08
C LEU A 173 -23.47 28.94 3.15
N HIS A 174 -24.13 29.98 2.62
CA HIS A 174 -23.59 31.34 2.73
C HIS A 174 -23.55 31.85 4.18
N LYS A 175 -24.48 31.46 5.06
CA LYS A 175 -24.41 31.85 6.48
C LYS A 175 -23.14 31.31 7.13
N VAL A 176 -22.82 30.04 6.93
CA VAL A 176 -21.61 29.40 7.48
C VAL A 176 -20.34 29.97 6.85
N LEU A 177 -20.35 30.25 5.53
CA LEU A 177 -19.23 30.90 4.83
C LEU A 177 -18.94 32.33 5.36
N PHE A 178 -19.98 33.07 5.77
CA PHE A 178 -19.84 34.45 6.25
C PHE A 178 -19.72 34.59 7.77
N SER A 179 -20.29 33.68 8.57
CA SER A 179 -20.13 33.66 10.03
C SER A 179 -18.78 33.07 10.44
N GLY A 180 -18.27 32.11 9.68
CA GLY A 180 -17.07 31.34 10.00
C GLY A 180 -17.20 30.42 11.21
N GLN A 181 -18.42 30.20 11.70
CA GLN A 181 -18.72 29.26 12.77
C GLN A 181 -19.57 28.11 12.25
N SER A 182 -19.20 26.89 12.63
CA SER A 182 -19.96 25.69 12.32
C SER A 182 -21.39 25.78 12.85
N GLN A 183 -22.33 25.21 12.09
CA GLN A 183 -23.72 25.12 12.50
C GLN A 183 -24.15 23.66 12.52
N TYR A 184 -24.65 23.22 13.66
CA TYR A 184 -25.21 21.89 13.86
C TYR A 184 -26.73 22.04 13.98
N PHE A 185 -27.49 21.19 13.30
CA PHE A 185 -28.95 21.21 13.29
C PHE A 185 -29.47 20.25 14.35
N SER A 186 -30.36 20.72 15.23
CA SER A 186 -30.91 19.93 16.34
C SER A 186 -32.44 20.00 16.42
N GLU A 187 -33.04 18.97 17.02
CA GLU A 187 -34.43 18.99 17.50
C GLU A 187 -34.46 18.75 19.01
N ASN A 188 -35.37 19.43 19.73
CA ASN A 188 -35.42 19.40 21.19
C ASN A 188 -35.94 18.06 21.70
N GLY A 189 -35.10 17.32 22.44
CA GLY A 189 -35.48 16.11 23.17
C GLY A 189 -36.37 16.41 24.38
N LEU A 190 -37.17 15.41 24.78
CA LEU A 190 -38.22 15.55 25.80
C LEU A 190 -37.72 15.86 27.23
N ASP A 191 -36.46 15.57 27.55
CA ASP A 191 -35.84 15.83 28.87
C ASP A 191 -34.80 16.98 28.87
N GLY A 192 -34.74 17.78 27.79
CA GLY A 192 -33.96 19.03 27.75
C GLY A 192 -32.52 18.92 27.24
N ASP A 193 -32.04 17.72 26.91
CA ASP A 193 -30.82 17.54 26.12
C ASP A 193 -31.12 17.70 24.61
N GLU A 194 -30.33 18.52 23.90
CA GLU A 194 -30.48 18.76 22.45
C GLU A 194 -29.93 17.60 21.61
N LEU A 195 -30.78 16.99 20.78
CA LEU A 195 -30.41 15.93 19.84
C LEU A 195 -30.05 16.52 18.47
N VAL A 196 -28.87 16.19 17.94
CA VAL A 196 -28.35 16.73 16.65
C VAL A 196 -28.64 15.76 15.50
N THR A 197 -29.08 16.29 14.35
CA THR A 197 -29.41 15.53 13.14
C THR A 197 -28.45 15.76 11.96
N GLY A 198 -27.55 16.74 12.06
CA GLY A 198 -26.55 17.02 11.02
C GLY A 198 -25.78 18.31 11.29
N GLY A 199 -24.90 18.70 10.36
CA GLY A 199 -24.13 19.93 10.50
C GLY A 199 -23.35 20.38 9.27
N GLN A 200 -22.86 21.61 9.35
CA GLN A 200 -22.05 22.29 8.34
C GLN A 200 -20.84 22.93 9.01
N ILE A 201 -19.64 22.59 8.53
CA ILE A 201 -18.36 23.02 9.07
C ILE A 201 -17.59 23.79 7.99
N PRO A 202 -17.12 25.02 8.26
CA PRO A 202 -16.34 25.80 7.30
C PRO A 202 -14.92 25.22 7.14
N ILE A 203 -14.49 25.02 5.88
CA ILE A 203 -13.13 24.62 5.54
C ILE A 203 -12.26 25.87 5.51
N GLN A 204 -11.44 26.06 6.54
CA GLN A 204 -10.53 27.20 6.67
C GLN A 204 -9.15 26.89 6.05
N GLY A 205 -8.66 27.78 5.20
CA GLY A 205 -7.30 27.78 4.66
C GLY A 205 -6.60 29.08 5.06
N GLY A 206 -5.81 29.06 6.13
CA GLY A 206 -5.38 30.28 6.81
C GLY A 206 -6.57 31.09 7.33
N ASP A 207 -6.49 32.43 7.26
CA ASP A 207 -7.53 33.35 7.75
C ASP A 207 -8.81 33.41 6.88
N GLN A 208 -8.94 32.55 5.85
CA GLN A 208 -10.08 32.59 4.91
C GLN A 208 -10.77 31.23 4.80
N ILE A 209 -12.10 31.27 4.67
CA ILE A 209 -12.92 30.08 4.44
C ILE A 209 -12.96 29.81 2.94
N ILE A 210 -12.37 28.68 2.55
CA ILE A 210 -12.18 28.30 1.15
C ILE A 210 -13.20 27.26 0.67
N GLY A 211 -14.02 26.74 1.58
CA GLY A 211 -15.07 25.76 1.28
C GLY A 211 -15.92 25.44 2.51
N ILE A 212 -16.85 24.50 2.38
CA ILE A 212 -17.70 24.00 3.46
C ILE A 212 -17.85 22.49 3.31
N LEU A 213 -17.66 21.76 4.41
CA LEU A 213 -18.09 20.36 4.56
C LEU A 213 -19.50 20.36 5.17
N SER A 214 -20.43 19.64 4.57
CA SER A 214 -21.79 19.44 5.07
C SER A 214 -22.07 17.95 5.25
N PHE A 215 -22.71 17.55 6.34
CA PHE A 215 -23.06 16.16 6.64
C PHE A 215 -24.43 16.06 7.33
N MET A 216 -25.08 14.91 7.20
CA MET A 216 -26.33 14.57 7.87
C MET A 216 -26.22 13.19 8.55
N MET A 217 -26.89 13.05 9.68
CA MET A 217 -27.07 11.79 10.40
C MET A 217 -28.43 11.20 10.05
N ASP A 218 -28.53 9.88 10.04
CA ASP A 218 -29.80 9.20 9.73
C ASP A 218 -30.79 9.22 10.92
N GLU A 219 -30.30 9.39 12.15
CA GLU A 219 -31.09 9.54 13.38
C GLU A 219 -30.59 10.71 14.25
N PRO A 220 -31.48 11.42 14.99
CA PRO A 220 -31.07 12.44 15.96
C PRO A 220 -30.29 11.82 17.13
N ARG A 221 -29.06 12.29 17.40
CA ARG A 221 -28.22 11.78 18.50
C ARG A 221 -27.49 12.92 19.24
N THR A 222 -27.16 12.71 20.51
CA THR A 222 -26.39 13.68 21.30
C THR A 222 -24.91 13.62 20.93
N VAL A 223 -24.39 14.69 20.32
CA VAL A 223 -22.96 14.78 19.93
C VAL A 223 -22.20 15.60 20.96
N ASN A 224 -21.29 14.95 21.68
CA ASN A 224 -20.41 15.56 22.69
C ASN A 224 -19.52 16.65 22.07
N PRO A 225 -19.35 17.84 22.69
CA PRO A 225 -18.44 18.90 22.22
C PRO A 225 -17.05 18.43 21.76
N GLU A 226 -16.37 17.51 22.49
CA GLU A 226 -15.02 17.05 22.10
C GLU A 226 -14.98 16.41 20.69
N THR A 227 -16.06 15.72 20.29
CA THR A 227 -16.20 15.15 18.96
C THR A 227 -16.37 16.24 17.90
N ARG A 228 -17.14 17.30 18.20
CA ARG A 228 -17.35 18.45 17.29
C ARG A 228 -16.04 19.20 17.06
N ASP A 229 -15.33 19.55 18.14
CA ASP A 229 -14.07 20.30 18.08
C ASP A 229 -13.02 19.62 17.17
N THR A 230 -13.01 18.28 17.13
CA THR A 230 -12.07 17.55 16.26
C THR A 230 -12.58 17.33 14.84
N MET A 231 -13.90 17.22 14.59
CA MET A 231 -14.40 17.36 13.22
C MET A 231 -13.90 18.66 12.60
N GLU A 232 -13.97 19.76 13.35
CA GLU A 232 -13.49 21.08 12.93
C GLU A 232 -11.96 21.11 12.75
N MET A 233 -11.21 20.46 13.64
CA MET A 233 -9.74 20.30 13.50
C MET A 233 -9.35 19.54 12.22
N LEU A 234 -10.00 18.41 11.93
CA LEU A 234 -9.72 17.59 10.75
C LEU A 234 -10.09 18.33 9.46
N VAL A 235 -11.20 19.08 9.46
CA VAL A 235 -11.63 19.92 8.35
C VAL A 235 -10.69 21.12 8.14
N SER A 236 -10.15 21.70 9.22
CA SER A 236 -9.08 22.72 9.14
C SER A 236 -7.79 22.15 8.54
N HIS A 237 -7.41 20.91 8.89
CA HIS A 237 -6.26 20.24 8.28
C HIS A 237 -6.46 19.99 6.77
N LEU A 238 -7.64 19.57 6.34
CA LEU A 238 -7.98 19.50 4.90
C LEU A 238 -7.79 20.87 4.24
N GLY A 239 -8.30 21.95 4.84
CA GLY A 239 -8.21 23.29 4.27
C GLY A 239 -6.77 23.77 4.07
N ASN A 240 -5.89 23.52 5.05
CA ASN A 240 -4.46 23.82 4.92
C ASN A 240 -3.78 22.99 3.81
N SER A 241 -4.10 21.70 3.67
CA SER A 241 -3.60 20.87 2.56
C SER A 241 -4.08 21.36 1.20
N ILE A 242 -5.34 21.81 1.09
CA ILE A 242 -5.87 22.42 -0.15
C ILE A 242 -5.11 23.70 -0.52
N VAL A 243 -4.79 24.56 0.46
CA VAL A 243 -3.96 25.76 0.21
C VAL A 243 -2.56 25.38 -0.23
N ARG A 244 -1.92 24.41 0.44
CA ARG A 244 -0.57 23.91 0.08
C ARG A 244 -0.54 23.48 -1.38
N ILE A 245 -1.39 22.52 -1.76
CA ILE A 245 -1.46 21.94 -3.11
C ILE A 245 -1.70 23.04 -4.17
N ARG A 246 -2.60 24.00 -3.91
CA ARG A 246 -2.84 25.12 -4.83
C ARG A 246 -1.65 26.08 -4.95
N SER A 247 -0.93 26.33 -3.86
CA SER A 247 0.22 27.25 -3.85
C SER A 247 1.45 26.65 -4.54
N GLU A 248 1.73 25.37 -4.31
CA GLU A 248 2.82 24.63 -4.95
C GLU A 248 2.63 24.58 -6.47
N GLU A 249 1.40 24.30 -6.92
CA GLU A 249 1.05 24.28 -8.35
C GLU A 249 1.18 25.66 -9.01
N GLN A 250 0.70 26.75 -8.35
CA GLN A 250 0.81 28.09 -8.91
C GLN A 250 2.25 28.61 -8.98
N VAL A 251 3.09 28.28 -7.99
CA VAL A 251 4.52 28.64 -8.03
C VAL A 251 5.23 27.88 -9.14
N ARG A 252 4.96 26.57 -9.31
CA ARG A 252 5.53 25.77 -10.39
C ARG A 252 5.17 26.37 -11.76
N ILE A 253 3.87 26.53 -12.04
CA ILE A 253 3.39 27.07 -13.32
C ILE A 253 4.01 28.44 -13.61
N ARG A 254 4.02 29.37 -12.65
CA ARG A 254 4.52 30.73 -12.90
C ARG A 254 6.04 30.79 -13.08
N GLN A 255 6.78 29.90 -12.44
CA GLN A 255 8.23 29.76 -12.63
C GLN A 255 8.55 29.13 -13.99
N GLU A 256 7.75 28.16 -14.43
CA GLU A 256 7.82 27.56 -15.76
C GLU A 256 7.50 28.61 -16.84
N GLU A 257 6.37 29.32 -16.76
CA GLU A 257 5.96 30.39 -17.70
C GLU A 257 7.04 31.49 -17.87
N LEU A 258 7.63 31.98 -16.76
CA LEU A 258 8.65 33.03 -16.83
C LEU A 258 9.98 32.52 -17.38
N ASN A 259 10.36 31.27 -17.06
CA ASN A 259 11.55 30.64 -17.61
C ASN A 259 11.36 30.35 -19.11
N GLU A 260 10.19 29.84 -19.52
CA GLU A 260 9.83 29.65 -20.92
C GLU A 260 9.89 30.97 -21.70
N LEU A 261 9.34 32.07 -21.18
CA LEU A 261 9.45 33.38 -21.84
C LEU A 261 10.90 33.87 -21.96
N TYR A 262 11.72 33.73 -20.92
CA TYR A 262 13.13 34.09 -20.95
C TYR A 262 13.93 33.23 -21.95
N VAL A 263 13.62 31.94 -22.02
CA VAL A 263 14.16 30.98 -23.00
C VAL A 263 13.63 31.25 -24.41
N ALA A 264 12.40 31.75 -24.58
CA ALA A 264 11.76 31.97 -25.88
C ALA A 264 12.06 33.33 -26.51
N MET A 265 12.62 34.30 -25.77
CA MET A 265 13.09 35.55 -26.38
C MET A 265 14.12 35.27 -27.48
N GLU A 266 13.94 35.89 -28.65
CA GLU A 266 14.88 35.81 -29.77
C GLU A 266 15.95 36.91 -29.73
N GLU A 267 15.66 38.03 -29.07
CA GLU A 267 16.62 39.11 -28.87
C GLU A 267 17.70 38.68 -27.87
N LEU A 268 18.93 39.08 -28.15
CA LEU A 268 20.11 38.69 -27.39
C LEU A 268 20.18 39.52 -26.12
N VAL A 269 19.88 38.90 -24.96
CA VAL A 269 19.90 39.57 -23.65
C VAL A 269 21.14 39.16 -22.85
N ILE A 270 22.02 40.12 -22.59
CA ILE A 270 23.26 39.93 -21.83
C ILE A 270 23.23 40.82 -20.60
N VAL A 271 23.51 40.25 -19.43
CA VAL A 271 23.66 40.96 -18.15
C VAL A 271 25.14 41.05 -17.82
N ILE A 272 25.67 42.25 -17.62
CA ILE A 272 27.09 42.48 -17.29
C ILE A 272 27.22 43.33 -16.03
N ASP A 273 28.29 43.18 -15.26
CA ASP A 273 28.55 44.05 -14.11
C ASP A 273 29.05 45.44 -14.53
N MET A 274 29.22 46.33 -13.54
CA MET A 274 29.67 47.70 -13.75
C MET A 274 31.15 47.81 -14.16
N ASP A 275 31.93 46.73 -14.01
CA ASP A 275 33.32 46.61 -14.48
C ASP A 275 33.39 46.01 -15.90
N GLY A 276 32.26 45.56 -16.45
CA GLY A 276 32.06 45.12 -17.84
C GLY A 276 32.17 43.61 -18.07
N ALA A 277 32.23 42.80 -17.01
CA ALA A 277 32.25 41.34 -17.10
C ALA A 277 30.83 40.77 -17.20
N ILE A 278 30.63 39.76 -18.04
CA ILE A 278 29.32 39.13 -18.25
C ILE A 278 28.97 38.29 -17.01
N LEU A 279 27.78 38.52 -16.44
CA LEU A 279 27.29 37.81 -15.26
C LEU A 279 26.26 36.73 -15.60
N ASN A 280 25.42 36.98 -16.60
CA ASN A 280 24.40 36.04 -17.05
C ASN A 280 24.00 36.36 -18.49
N ILE A 281 23.56 35.36 -19.26
CA ILE A 281 23.09 35.53 -20.63
C ILE A 281 21.79 34.76 -20.82
N ASN A 282 20.86 35.28 -21.64
CA ASN A 282 19.72 34.49 -22.03
C ASN A 282 20.14 33.41 -23.04
N PRO A 283 19.39 32.31 -23.15
CA PRO A 283 19.66 31.27 -24.14
C PRO A 283 19.71 31.80 -25.58
N ALA A 284 19.10 32.95 -25.89
CA ALA A 284 19.21 33.57 -27.21
C ALA A 284 20.65 33.99 -27.55
N VAL A 285 21.41 34.50 -26.59
CA VAL A 285 22.85 34.83 -26.77
C VAL A 285 23.65 33.56 -26.98
N THR A 286 23.45 32.55 -26.14
CA THR A 286 24.09 31.22 -26.25
C THR A 286 23.82 30.61 -27.62
N ARG A 287 22.57 30.71 -28.11
CA ARG A 287 22.13 30.19 -29.42
C ARG A 287 22.61 31.01 -30.61
N LYS A 288 22.57 32.36 -30.55
CA LYS A 288 22.90 33.25 -31.68
C LYS A 288 24.39 33.55 -31.79
N LEU A 289 25.09 33.65 -30.66
CA LEU A 289 26.54 33.88 -30.61
C LEU A 289 27.35 32.62 -30.32
N GLY A 290 26.74 31.48 -30.01
CA GLY A 290 27.39 30.16 -30.02
C GLY A 290 28.43 29.92 -28.92
N TYR A 291 28.57 30.83 -27.95
CA TYR A 291 29.29 30.53 -26.71
C TYR A 291 28.40 29.76 -25.76
N GLN A 292 28.95 28.84 -24.97
CA GLN A 292 28.24 28.34 -23.80
C GLN A 292 28.18 29.41 -22.71
N GLU A 293 27.20 29.31 -21.83
CA GLU A 293 27.03 30.27 -20.74
C GLU A 293 28.27 30.30 -19.85
N GLU A 294 28.77 29.14 -19.43
CA GLU A 294 29.96 28.98 -18.58
C GLU A 294 31.26 29.54 -19.19
N GLU A 295 31.26 29.82 -20.50
CA GLU A 295 32.40 30.35 -21.23
C GLU A 295 32.34 31.86 -21.41
N LEU A 296 31.14 32.46 -21.38
CA LEU A 296 30.98 33.90 -21.36
C LEU A 296 30.91 34.46 -19.95
N ILE A 297 30.33 33.74 -18.98
CA ILE A 297 30.22 34.26 -17.62
C ILE A 297 31.63 34.48 -17.04
N GLY A 298 31.90 35.71 -16.64
CA GLY A 298 33.20 36.19 -16.18
C GLY A 298 34.08 36.84 -17.26
N LEU A 299 33.76 36.70 -18.56
CA LEU A 299 34.50 37.36 -19.64
C LEU A 299 33.99 38.79 -19.91
N PRO A 300 34.85 39.72 -20.37
CA PRO A 300 34.44 41.09 -20.65
C PRO A 300 33.71 41.20 -22.00
N ILE A 301 32.62 41.98 -22.02
CA ILE A 301 31.65 42.06 -23.12
C ILE A 301 32.25 42.40 -24.50
N HIS A 302 33.33 43.19 -24.54
CA HIS A 302 33.99 43.59 -25.78
C HIS A 302 34.61 42.39 -26.55
N THR A 303 34.78 41.24 -25.90
CA THR A 303 35.22 39.99 -26.53
C THR A 303 34.27 39.54 -27.64
N LEU A 304 32.97 39.85 -27.51
CA LEU A 304 31.91 39.61 -28.49
C LEU A 304 31.95 40.56 -29.71
N TYR A 305 33.07 41.20 -30.02
CA TYR A 305 33.21 42.10 -31.17
C TYR A 305 34.57 41.90 -31.87
N SER A 306 34.69 42.38 -33.11
CA SER A 306 35.95 42.27 -33.89
C SER A 306 37.08 43.07 -33.26
N ALA A 307 38.32 42.58 -33.41
CA ALA A 307 39.50 43.23 -32.84
C ALA A 307 39.69 44.67 -33.33
N GLU A 308 39.17 45.02 -34.50
CA GLU A 308 39.27 46.34 -35.12
C GLU A 308 38.33 47.38 -34.48
N ILE A 309 37.29 46.96 -33.75
CA ILE A 309 36.26 47.83 -33.16
C ILE A 309 36.18 47.77 -31.62
N ARG A 310 36.96 46.90 -30.97
CA ARG A 310 36.93 46.67 -29.50
C ARG A 310 37.17 47.94 -28.68
N ASP A 311 38.19 48.72 -29.04
CA ASP A 311 38.59 49.91 -28.28
C ASP A 311 37.50 50.99 -28.28
N GLU A 312 36.73 51.10 -29.37
CA GLU A 312 35.60 52.04 -29.50
C GLU A 312 34.44 51.62 -28.58
N ILE A 313 34.13 50.32 -28.50
CA ILE A 313 33.08 49.77 -27.61
C ILE A 313 33.44 49.99 -26.13
N ILE A 314 34.70 49.80 -25.73
CA ILE A 314 35.16 50.00 -24.35
C ILE A 314 35.03 51.48 -23.93
N PHE A 315 35.39 52.42 -24.82
CA PHE A 315 35.26 53.86 -24.54
C PHE A 315 33.79 54.31 -24.42
N GLN A 316 32.87 53.73 -25.19
CA GLN A 316 31.44 54.00 -25.03
C GLN A 316 30.92 53.53 -23.66
N PHE A 317 31.32 52.35 -23.19
CA PHE A 317 30.87 51.79 -21.90
C PHE A 317 31.28 52.66 -20.69
N LEU A 318 32.55 53.10 -20.63
CA LEU A 318 33.09 53.88 -19.49
C LEU A 318 32.43 55.24 -19.28
N ASN A 319 31.86 55.87 -20.33
CA ASN A 319 31.19 57.16 -20.18
C ASN A 319 29.82 57.09 -19.47
N LEU A 320 29.20 55.90 -19.41
CA LEU A 320 27.87 55.72 -18.84
C LEU A 320 27.90 55.52 -17.32
N THR A 321 28.91 54.83 -16.81
CA THR A 321 29.03 54.52 -15.37
C THR A 321 29.23 55.78 -14.52
N GLY A 322 29.77 56.86 -15.10
CA GLY A 322 29.88 58.18 -14.46
C GLY A 322 28.65 59.10 -14.59
N THR A 323 27.64 58.76 -15.42
CA THR A 323 26.52 59.67 -15.76
C THR A 323 25.11 59.07 -15.73
N GLY A 324 24.96 57.74 -15.72
CA GLY A 324 23.67 57.05 -15.62
C GLY A 324 22.84 56.94 -16.92
N GLY A 325 23.49 56.95 -18.10
CA GLY A 325 22.83 56.96 -19.42
C GLY A 325 22.48 55.59 -20.05
N LYS A 326 22.20 55.59 -21.37
CA LYS A 326 21.85 54.41 -22.19
C LYS A 326 22.70 54.32 -23.48
N ILE A 327 22.83 53.12 -24.06
CA ILE A 327 23.58 52.84 -25.32
C ILE A 327 22.63 52.50 -26.49
N GLN A 328 23.01 52.85 -27.73
CA GLN A 328 22.53 52.20 -28.96
C GLN A 328 23.62 52.17 -30.06
N ASN A 329 23.78 51.06 -30.78
CA ASN A 329 24.67 50.96 -31.97
C ASN A 329 24.23 49.83 -32.94
N THR A 330 24.88 49.71 -34.11
CA THR A 330 24.64 48.63 -35.09
C THR A 330 25.93 47.88 -35.46
N TYR A 331 26.84 47.70 -34.47
CA TYR A 331 28.07 46.95 -34.70
C TYR A 331 27.78 45.46 -34.63
N PRO A 332 28.32 44.66 -35.56
CA PRO A 332 28.07 43.24 -35.52
C PRO A 332 28.72 42.61 -34.31
N TYR A 333 27.95 41.80 -33.59
CA TYR A 333 28.54 40.90 -32.62
C TYR A 333 29.35 39.82 -33.35
N ILE A 334 30.47 39.44 -32.75
CA ILE A 334 31.21 38.26 -33.12
C ILE A 334 30.72 37.09 -32.26
N THR A 335 30.28 36.04 -32.95
CA THR A 335 30.02 34.73 -32.35
C THR A 335 31.33 34.11 -31.83
N ARG A 336 31.25 33.09 -30.97
CA ARG A 336 32.41 32.32 -30.50
C ARG A 336 33.30 31.81 -31.63
N ASN A 337 32.66 31.60 -32.78
CA ASN A 337 33.21 31.00 -33.98
C ASN A 337 33.88 32.05 -34.89
N GLY A 338 33.77 33.35 -34.57
CA GLY A 338 34.33 34.46 -35.34
C GLY A 338 33.35 35.12 -36.32
N GLU A 339 32.13 34.61 -36.46
CA GLU A 339 31.16 35.12 -37.44
C GLU A 339 30.50 36.42 -37.01
N SER A 340 30.24 37.30 -37.97
CA SER A 340 29.73 38.65 -37.80
C SER A 340 28.19 38.64 -37.89
N VAL A 341 27.51 38.77 -36.75
CA VAL A 341 26.04 38.89 -36.68
C VAL A 341 25.67 40.38 -36.69
N PRO A 342 25.06 40.92 -37.76
CA PRO A 342 24.71 42.33 -37.87
C PRO A 342 23.53 42.65 -36.95
N VAL A 343 23.84 43.02 -35.71
CA VAL A 343 22.87 43.39 -34.68
C VAL A 343 22.74 44.91 -34.55
N GLU A 344 21.56 45.36 -34.12
CA GLU A 344 21.30 46.63 -33.47
C GLU A 344 21.15 46.41 -31.96
N THR A 345 22.07 46.97 -31.17
CA THR A 345 22.23 46.74 -29.71
C THR A 345 21.71 47.93 -28.89
N ARG A 346 21.12 47.69 -27.71
CA ARG A 346 20.71 48.74 -26.73
C ARG A 346 20.97 48.31 -25.27
N GLY A 347 21.33 49.23 -24.36
CA GLY A 347 21.64 48.91 -22.95
C GLY A 347 21.08 49.86 -21.88
N THR A 348 20.82 49.37 -20.65
CA THR A 348 20.30 50.12 -19.48
C THR A 348 20.67 49.47 -18.12
N ILE A 349 20.93 50.26 -17.07
CA ILE A 349 21.40 49.81 -15.74
C ILE A 349 20.23 49.39 -14.82
N GLY A 350 20.42 48.36 -13.98
CA GLY A 350 19.48 47.86 -12.97
C GLY A 350 20.16 47.10 -11.83
N GLU A 351 19.44 46.18 -11.18
CA GLU A 351 19.94 45.37 -10.04
C GLU A 351 19.60 43.88 -10.23
N TRP A 352 20.56 42.99 -9.97
CA TRP A 352 20.44 41.53 -10.12
C TRP A 352 21.18 40.82 -8.98
N GLY A 353 20.48 39.92 -8.27
CA GLY A 353 21.07 39.21 -7.11
C GLY A 353 21.59 40.11 -5.98
N GLY A 354 21.05 41.34 -5.84
CA GLY A 354 21.53 42.34 -4.88
C GLY A 354 22.80 43.09 -5.30
N ARG A 355 23.11 43.14 -6.59
CA ARG A 355 24.25 43.89 -7.18
C ARG A 355 23.77 44.77 -8.33
N HIS A 356 24.39 45.94 -8.52
CA HIS A 356 24.13 46.79 -9.69
C HIS A 356 24.80 46.25 -10.96
N VAL A 357 24.04 46.22 -12.07
CA VAL A 357 24.42 45.57 -13.34
C VAL A 357 23.85 46.34 -14.56
N LEU A 358 24.42 46.14 -15.75
CA LEU A 358 23.89 46.62 -17.03
C LEU A 358 23.22 45.48 -17.81
N PHE A 359 21.99 45.70 -18.26
CA PHE A 359 21.26 44.82 -19.19
C PHE A 359 21.41 45.34 -20.62
N CYS A 360 21.86 44.49 -21.53
CA CYS A 360 21.99 44.76 -22.96
C CYS A 360 21.05 43.85 -23.76
N ILE A 361 20.32 44.40 -24.74
CA ILE A 361 19.36 43.70 -25.61
C ILE A 361 19.67 44.04 -27.07
N SER A 362 19.77 43.03 -27.95
CA SER A 362 20.18 43.25 -29.35
C SER A 362 19.35 42.47 -30.37
N ARG A 363 19.08 43.11 -31.51
CA ARG A 363 18.19 42.63 -32.58
C ARG A 363 18.92 42.52 -33.93
N ASP A 364 18.68 41.45 -34.66
CA ASP A 364 19.23 41.20 -36.00
C ASP A 364 18.50 42.03 -37.10
N ILE A 365 19.22 42.51 -38.13
CA ILE A 365 18.66 43.31 -39.24
C ILE A 365 18.87 42.70 -40.65
N THR A 366 19.27 41.43 -40.73
CA THR A 366 19.78 40.77 -41.94
C THR A 366 18.84 40.75 -43.16
N ASP A 367 17.51 40.75 -42.98
CA ASP A 367 16.57 40.46 -44.09
C ASP A 367 16.45 41.56 -45.15
N ARG A 368 16.66 42.83 -44.78
CA ARG A 368 16.44 43.96 -45.69
C ARG A 368 17.41 43.97 -46.88
N LEU A 369 18.65 43.53 -46.68
CA LEU A 369 19.69 43.52 -47.73
C LEU A 369 19.47 42.44 -48.79
N LYS A 370 18.57 41.47 -48.54
CA LYS A 370 18.33 40.34 -49.46
C LYS A 370 17.52 40.74 -50.70
N ALA A 371 16.68 41.77 -50.61
CA ALA A 371 15.68 42.07 -51.65
C ALA A 371 16.26 42.49 -53.02
N GLU A 372 17.38 43.23 -53.04
CA GLU A 372 17.98 43.73 -54.28
C GLU A 372 18.82 42.67 -55.00
N SER A 373 19.36 41.70 -54.24
CA SER A 373 20.01 40.50 -54.80
C SER A 373 19.07 39.74 -55.75
N ASN A 374 17.79 39.66 -55.40
CA ASN A 374 16.79 38.81 -56.04
C ASN A 374 16.59 39.01 -57.56
N LEU A 375 16.84 40.20 -58.13
CA LEU A 375 16.62 40.43 -59.57
C LEU A 375 17.79 39.94 -60.43
N HIS A 376 19.02 40.15 -59.97
CA HIS A 376 20.19 39.54 -60.60
C HIS A 376 20.11 38.01 -60.48
N GLU A 377 19.69 37.56 -59.29
CA GLU A 377 19.36 36.17 -59.01
C GLU A 377 18.27 35.63 -59.94
N TYR A 378 17.33 36.41 -60.50
CA TYR A 378 16.32 35.87 -61.43
C TYR A 378 16.91 35.39 -62.78
N TYR A 379 17.92 36.09 -63.30
CA TYR A 379 18.58 35.70 -64.56
C TYR A 379 19.57 34.55 -64.33
N GLU A 380 20.33 34.61 -63.23
CA GLU A 380 21.13 33.48 -62.78
C GLU A 380 20.25 32.28 -62.46
N ARG A 381 19.06 32.45 -61.86
CA ARG A 381 18.09 31.38 -61.60
C ARG A 381 17.63 30.71 -62.87
N ILE A 382 17.33 31.41 -63.98
CA ILE A 382 16.90 30.72 -65.21
C ILE A 382 18.04 29.88 -65.80
N GLN A 383 19.27 30.41 -65.84
CA GLN A 383 20.44 29.66 -66.28
C GLN A 383 20.79 28.50 -65.32
N ALA A 384 20.70 28.73 -64.01
CA ALA A 384 20.87 27.71 -62.99
C ALA A 384 19.78 26.64 -63.08
N ILE A 385 18.51 26.99 -63.27
CA ILE A 385 17.39 26.05 -63.44
C ILE A 385 17.65 25.14 -64.65
N LEU A 386 18.08 25.69 -65.79
CA LEU A 386 18.40 24.88 -66.97
C LEU A 386 19.65 24.01 -66.75
N SER A 387 20.68 24.55 -66.08
CA SER A 387 21.95 23.86 -65.82
C SER A 387 21.88 22.82 -64.68
N SER A 388 20.97 23.01 -63.71
CA SER A 388 20.72 22.09 -62.60
C SER A 388 19.60 21.10 -62.90
N SER A 389 18.76 21.37 -63.91
CA SER A 389 17.76 20.43 -64.41
C SER A 389 18.45 19.19 -64.94
N THR A 390 18.39 18.08 -64.18
CA THR A 390 18.81 16.75 -64.62
C THR A 390 17.97 16.21 -65.78
N ALA A 391 16.73 16.70 -65.94
CA ALA A 391 15.95 16.46 -67.14
C ALA A 391 16.67 17.07 -68.34
N GLN A 392 16.75 16.30 -69.42
CA GLN A 392 17.26 16.73 -70.72
C GLN A 392 16.24 17.68 -71.34
N VAL A 393 16.56 18.98 -71.36
CA VAL A 393 15.70 20.03 -71.90
C VAL A 393 16.23 20.47 -73.26
N TYR A 394 15.36 20.48 -74.26
CA TYR A 394 15.69 20.90 -75.61
C TYR A 394 14.56 21.70 -76.24
N MET A 395 14.92 22.64 -77.11
CA MET A 395 13.97 23.33 -77.99
C MET A 395 14.34 23.01 -79.45
N LYS A 396 13.34 22.77 -80.31
CA LYS A 396 13.51 22.61 -81.76
C LYS A 396 12.67 23.63 -82.52
N ASP A 397 13.14 24.03 -83.70
CA ASP A 397 12.37 24.83 -84.65
C ASP A 397 11.33 23.98 -85.41
N LYS A 398 10.48 24.65 -86.21
CA LYS A 398 9.51 24.00 -87.11
C LYS A 398 10.10 23.06 -88.18
N ASN A 399 11.42 23.08 -88.39
CA ASN A 399 12.14 22.17 -89.30
C ASN A 399 12.79 21.00 -88.54
N LEU A 400 12.49 20.85 -87.25
CA LEU A 400 13.05 19.86 -86.31
C LEU A 400 14.55 20.02 -86.04
N ARG A 401 15.07 21.24 -86.16
CA ARG A 401 16.46 21.58 -85.80
C ARG A 401 16.53 22.10 -84.37
N TYR A 402 17.48 21.62 -83.57
CA TYR A 402 17.70 22.09 -82.21
C TYR A 402 18.05 23.60 -82.19
N LEU A 403 17.37 24.37 -81.35
CA LEU A 403 17.59 25.81 -81.13
C LEU A 403 18.42 26.08 -79.87
N THR A 404 18.20 25.31 -78.82
CA THR A 404 19.02 25.32 -77.59
C THR A 404 18.77 24.03 -76.82
N THR A 405 19.74 23.63 -75.99
CA THR A 405 19.71 22.43 -75.15
C THR A 405 20.44 22.68 -73.84
N ASN A 406 20.02 22.05 -72.74
CA ASN A 406 20.78 22.07 -71.50
C ASN A 406 21.91 21.01 -71.48
N GLN A 407 22.81 21.10 -70.50
CA GLN A 407 24.00 20.26 -70.42
C GLN A 407 23.70 18.75 -70.37
N PRO A 408 22.74 18.24 -69.55
CA PRO A 408 22.43 16.81 -69.52
C PRO A 408 21.89 16.23 -70.83
N PHE A 409 21.23 17.04 -71.68
CA PHE A 409 20.87 16.59 -73.03
C PHE A 409 22.14 16.29 -73.84
N VAL A 410 23.14 17.18 -73.80
CA VAL A 410 24.42 17.00 -74.52
C VAL A 410 25.23 15.83 -73.94
N ASP A 411 25.32 15.73 -72.61
CA ASP A 411 26.06 14.65 -71.94
C ASP A 411 25.50 13.25 -72.28
N SER A 412 24.17 13.14 -72.43
CA SER A 412 23.51 11.88 -72.80
C SER A 412 23.89 11.34 -74.19
N LEU A 413 24.42 12.20 -75.07
CA LEU A 413 24.90 11.83 -76.42
C LEU A 413 26.36 11.34 -76.42
N GLY A 414 27.02 11.39 -75.27
CA GLY A 414 28.44 11.08 -75.11
C GLY A 414 29.38 12.09 -75.79
N SER A 415 30.68 11.83 -75.72
CA SER A 415 31.76 12.76 -76.10
C SER A 415 31.85 13.15 -77.59
N LYS A 416 30.84 12.80 -78.40
CA LYS A 416 30.86 12.94 -79.86
C LYS A 416 30.34 14.30 -80.36
N PHE A 417 29.58 15.02 -79.53
CA PHE A 417 28.98 16.32 -79.87
C PHE A 417 29.33 17.38 -78.82
N LEU A 418 29.88 18.52 -79.27
CA LEU A 418 30.20 19.68 -78.41
C LEU A 418 29.06 20.72 -78.38
N SER A 419 28.23 20.74 -79.42
CA SER A 419 26.95 21.43 -79.49
C SER A 419 26.09 20.70 -80.53
N VAL A 420 24.77 20.75 -80.36
CA VAL A 420 23.78 20.15 -81.26
C VAL A 420 22.89 21.19 -81.94
N GLU A 421 23.10 22.48 -81.68
CA GLU A 421 22.31 23.56 -82.27
C GLU A 421 22.39 23.52 -83.80
N GLY A 422 21.23 23.52 -84.45
CA GLY A 422 21.06 23.36 -85.89
C GLY A 422 20.96 21.92 -86.40
N LEU A 423 21.30 20.89 -85.62
CA LEU A 423 21.21 19.47 -86.04
C LEU A 423 19.79 18.90 -85.90
N THR A 424 19.54 17.73 -86.50
CA THR A 424 18.28 16.97 -86.44
C THR A 424 18.47 15.57 -85.82
N ASP A 425 17.39 14.92 -85.35
CA ASP A 425 17.51 13.60 -84.67
C ASP A 425 18.17 12.52 -85.53
N ALA A 426 17.99 12.56 -86.85
CA ALA A 426 18.56 11.59 -87.79
C ALA A 426 20.08 11.72 -87.97
N GLU A 427 20.66 12.85 -87.56
CA GLU A 427 22.11 13.10 -87.55
C GLU A 427 22.76 12.68 -86.21
N ILE A 428 21.95 12.34 -85.20
CA ILE A 428 22.37 12.10 -83.81
C ILE A 428 22.07 10.65 -83.37
N PHE A 429 20.86 10.13 -83.61
CA PHE A 429 20.37 8.86 -83.08
C PHE A 429 20.20 7.76 -84.16
N PRO A 430 20.26 6.46 -83.79
CA PRO A 430 19.93 5.34 -84.69
C PRO A 430 18.54 5.46 -85.35
N GLU A 431 18.37 4.83 -86.52
CA GLU A 431 17.17 4.98 -87.37
C GLU A 431 15.85 4.62 -86.68
N GLN A 432 15.86 3.63 -85.78
CA GLN A 432 14.70 3.24 -84.98
C GLN A 432 14.24 4.35 -84.02
N ILE A 433 15.19 4.99 -83.31
CA ILE A 433 14.91 6.04 -82.32
C ILE A 433 14.54 7.36 -83.02
N SER A 434 15.31 7.74 -84.06
CA SER A 434 15.08 8.99 -84.78
C SER A 434 13.75 8.98 -85.56
N SER A 435 13.32 7.83 -86.09
CA SER A 435 12.02 7.68 -86.75
C SER A 435 10.85 7.84 -85.79
N LEU A 436 10.91 7.20 -84.59
CA LEU A 436 9.89 7.34 -83.55
C LEU A 436 9.78 8.80 -83.05
N ARG A 437 10.92 9.43 -82.74
CA ARG A 437 10.95 10.81 -82.23
C ARG A 437 10.43 11.80 -83.28
N LYS A 438 10.84 11.67 -84.54
CA LYS A 438 10.35 12.50 -85.65
C LYS A 438 8.84 12.38 -85.88
N GLN A 439 8.27 11.19 -85.74
CA GLN A 439 6.83 11.00 -85.87
C GLN A 439 6.06 11.76 -84.78
N ILE A 440 6.52 11.69 -83.53
CA ILE A 440 5.89 12.40 -82.40
C ILE A 440 6.06 13.92 -82.56
N ASP A 441 7.26 14.40 -82.92
CA ASP A 441 7.51 15.84 -83.07
C ASP A 441 6.64 16.47 -84.17
N LEU A 442 6.45 15.77 -85.30
CA LEU A 442 5.56 16.20 -86.37
C LEU A 442 4.09 16.20 -85.95
N GLN A 443 3.66 15.26 -85.08
CA GLN A 443 2.29 15.26 -84.54
C GLN A 443 2.04 16.45 -83.60
N VAL A 444 3.01 16.77 -82.73
CA VAL A 444 2.92 17.93 -81.82
C VAL A 444 2.81 19.24 -82.63
N ILE A 445 3.65 19.42 -83.64
CA ILE A 445 3.67 20.64 -84.46
C ILE A 445 2.44 20.74 -85.38
N ALA A 446 2.05 19.66 -86.06
CA ALA A 446 0.94 19.69 -87.02
C ALA A 446 -0.44 19.71 -86.35
N GLY A 447 -0.54 19.16 -85.13
CA GLY A 447 -1.77 19.18 -84.34
C GLY A 447 -1.95 20.43 -83.47
N ASP A 448 -0.85 21.13 -83.13
CA ASP A 448 -0.79 22.08 -82.00
C ASP A 448 -1.28 21.45 -80.68
N ILE A 449 -0.88 20.19 -80.45
CA ILE A 449 -1.29 19.39 -79.29
C ILE A 449 -0.03 18.97 -78.53
N PRO A 450 0.13 19.36 -77.25
CA PRO A 450 1.21 18.85 -76.43
C PRO A 450 1.01 17.36 -76.12
N VAL A 451 2.10 16.60 -76.10
CA VAL A 451 2.11 15.19 -75.69
C VAL A 451 2.95 15.08 -74.43
N TYR A 452 2.37 14.55 -73.36
CA TYR A 452 2.98 14.50 -72.04
C TYR A 452 3.31 13.06 -71.63
N ASN A 453 4.36 12.93 -70.84
CA ASN A 453 4.71 11.73 -70.05
C ASN A 453 4.75 10.42 -70.85
N ILE A 454 5.35 10.43 -72.03
CA ILE A 454 5.64 9.22 -72.80
C ILE A 454 6.79 8.48 -72.12
N GLU A 455 6.54 7.28 -71.60
CA GLU A 455 7.61 6.41 -71.09
C GLU A 455 8.32 5.71 -72.28
N GLU A 456 9.61 6.00 -72.47
CA GLU A 456 10.49 5.44 -73.50
C GLU A 456 11.52 4.49 -72.84
N GLU A 457 11.45 3.18 -73.12
CA GLU A 457 12.48 2.19 -72.73
C GLU A 457 13.64 2.25 -73.75
N LEU A 458 14.82 2.71 -73.31
CA LEU A 458 16.04 2.74 -74.12
C LEU A 458 17.02 1.67 -73.65
N LYS A 459 17.31 0.71 -74.54
CA LYS A 459 18.30 -0.35 -74.28
C LYS A 459 19.70 0.12 -74.62
N THR A 460 20.61 0.02 -73.66
CA THR A 460 22.03 0.30 -73.86
C THR A 460 22.70 -0.86 -74.61
N GLY A 461 23.91 -0.63 -75.13
CA GLY A 461 24.66 -1.66 -75.85
C GLY A 461 25.02 -2.89 -75.02
N ASP A 462 25.03 -2.76 -73.70
CA ASP A 462 25.41 -3.81 -72.74
C ASP A 462 24.20 -4.59 -72.17
N GLY A 463 22.96 -4.22 -72.55
CA GLY A 463 21.72 -4.91 -72.18
C GLY A 463 20.93 -4.28 -71.04
N ASP A 464 21.48 -3.27 -70.36
CA ASP A 464 20.75 -2.47 -69.38
C ASP A 464 19.67 -1.60 -70.04
N SER A 465 18.63 -1.26 -69.27
CA SER A 465 17.48 -0.48 -69.73
C SER A 465 17.36 0.82 -68.96
N VAL A 466 17.44 1.95 -69.68
CA VAL A 466 17.20 3.30 -69.16
C VAL A 466 15.77 3.69 -69.48
N TRP A 467 15.03 4.17 -68.49
CA TRP A 467 13.64 4.60 -68.65
C TRP A 467 13.56 6.12 -68.66
N LEU A 468 13.16 6.71 -69.80
CA LEU A 468 12.93 8.15 -69.90
C LEU A 468 11.43 8.46 -69.92
N VAL A 469 10.99 9.44 -69.15
CA VAL A 469 9.66 10.05 -69.31
C VAL A 469 9.80 11.34 -70.11
N THR A 470 9.18 11.40 -71.28
CA THR A 470 9.32 12.52 -72.23
C THR A 470 8.02 13.28 -72.43
N SER A 471 8.08 14.60 -72.29
CA SER A 471 6.99 15.53 -72.62
C SER A 471 7.43 16.49 -73.72
N LYS A 472 6.52 16.86 -74.62
CA LYS A 472 6.77 17.73 -75.78
C LYS A 472 5.60 18.70 -75.96
N VAL A 473 5.90 19.99 -75.99
CA VAL A 473 4.90 21.08 -76.02
C VAL A 473 5.18 22.01 -77.20
N PRO A 474 4.17 22.42 -77.99
CA PRO A 474 4.35 23.41 -79.04
C PRO A 474 4.69 24.79 -78.44
N VAL A 475 5.61 25.51 -79.07
CA VAL A 475 6.05 26.84 -78.63
C VAL A 475 5.40 27.90 -79.51
N HIS A 476 4.57 28.75 -78.92
CA HIS A 476 3.90 29.83 -79.62
C HIS A 476 4.70 31.13 -79.57
N ASP A 477 4.60 31.93 -80.63
CA ASP A 477 4.94 33.35 -80.56
C ASP A 477 3.84 34.19 -79.88
N GLN A 478 4.07 35.49 -79.73
CA GLN A 478 3.10 36.44 -79.14
C GLN A 478 1.78 36.57 -79.94
N THR A 479 1.70 35.98 -81.14
CA THR A 479 0.51 35.97 -82.00
C THR A 479 -0.22 34.63 -82.01
N GLY A 480 0.29 33.63 -81.26
CA GLY A 480 -0.32 32.30 -81.15
C GLY A 480 0.07 31.33 -82.26
N HIS A 481 1.09 31.62 -83.09
CA HIS A 481 1.55 30.68 -84.12
C HIS A 481 2.63 29.75 -83.57
N VAL A 482 2.56 28.45 -83.88
CA VAL A 482 3.58 27.47 -83.50
C VAL A 482 4.90 27.75 -84.24
N THR A 483 5.95 28.03 -83.48
CA THR A 483 7.30 28.33 -83.95
C THR A 483 8.25 27.12 -83.89
N GLY A 484 7.92 26.15 -83.03
CA GLY A 484 8.76 25.00 -82.71
C GLY A 484 8.16 24.16 -81.57
N ILE A 485 8.99 23.35 -80.92
CA ILE A 485 8.62 22.58 -79.72
C ILE A 485 9.68 22.73 -78.63
N VAL A 486 9.25 22.65 -77.37
CA VAL A 486 10.12 22.32 -76.23
C VAL A 486 9.85 20.87 -75.86
N GLY A 487 10.93 20.09 -75.76
CA GLY A 487 10.91 18.76 -75.19
C GLY A 487 11.65 18.73 -73.85
N THR A 488 11.13 17.96 -72.91
CA THR A 488 11.79 17.60 -71.66
C THR A 488 11.76 16.09 -71.51
N SER A 489 12.93 15.49 -71.25
CA SER A 489 13.07 14.04 -71.03
C SER A 489 13.79 13.81 -69.70
N LEU A 490 13.12 13.19 -68.74
CA LEU A 490 13.68 12.88 -67.41
C LEU A 490 13.96 11.38 -67.28
N ASP A 491 15.13 11.02 -66.75
CA ASP A 491 15.41 9.64 -66.36
C ASP A 491 14.61 9.27 -65.10
N ILE A 492 13.75 8.27 -65.23
CA ILE A 492 12.89 7.74 -64.15
C ILE A 492 13.33 6.34 -63.71
N THR A 493 14.51 5.87 -64.10
CA THR A 493 14.99 4.52 -63.77
C THR A 493 14.98 4.27 -62.26
N ASP A 494 15.45 5.23 -61.45
CA ASP A 494 15.39 5.12 -59.98
C ASP A 494 13.97 5.32 -59.41
N LEU A 495 13.13 6.17 -60.02
CA LEU A 495 11.73 6.30 -59.61
C LEU A 495 10.94 4.99 -59.83
N VAL A 496 11.23 4.26 -60.91
CA VAL A 496 10.66 2.93 -61.17
C VAL A 496 11.15 1.92 -60.13
N ARG A 497 12.43 1.97 -59.70
CA ARG A 497 12.96 1.15 -58.60
C ARG A 497 12.27 1.48 -57.26
N THR A 498 12.21 2.74 -56.85
CA THR A 498 11.54 3.15 -55.60
C THR A 498 10.04 2.83 -55.62
N ARG A 499 9.37 2.91 -56.78
CA ARG A 499 7.98 2.46 -56.92
C ARG A 499 7.83 0.96 -56.64
N GLN A 500 8.80 0.13 -57.04
CA GLN A 500 8.82 -1.30 -56.73
C GLN A 500 9.11 -1.56 -55.24
N GLU A 501 10.00 -0.80 -54.60
CA GLU A 501 10.26 -0.86 -53.14
C GLU A 501 9.01 -0.48 -52.32
N LEU A 502 8.29 0.58 -52.71
CA LEU A 502 7.05 0.99 -52.05
C LEU A 502 5.97 -0.10 -52.12
N VAL A 503 5.83 -0.79 -53.26
CA VAL A 503 4.90 -1.92 -53.41
C VAL A 503 5.28 -3.10 -52.51
N ARG A 504 6.58 -3.40 -52.35
CA ARG A 504 7.04 -4.42 -51.39
C ARG A 504 6.70 -4.04 -49.95
N ARG A 505 6.95 -2.78 -49.58
CA ARG A 505 6.62 -2.28 -48.24
C ARG A 505 5.12 -2.33 -47.95
N ASP A 506 4.27 -1.97 -48.92
CA ASP A 506 2.81 -2.02 -48.79
C ASP A 506 2.31 -3.46 -48.59
N ASN A 507 2.87 -4.43 -49.34
CA ASN A 507 2.61 -5.86 -49.12
C ASN A 507 2.98 -6.31 -47.70
N ILE A 508 4.15 -5.89 -47.19
CA ILE A 508 4.59 -6.20 -45.82
C ILE A 508 3.63 -5.61 -44.78
N LEU A 509 3.23 -4.34 -44.92
CA LEU A 509 2.29 -3.68 -43.99
C LEU A 509 0.89 -4.30 -44.04
N SER A 510 0.43 -4.75 -45.21
CA SER A 510 -0.82 -5.49 -45.38
C SER A 510 -0.80 -6.85 -44.69
N ALA A 511 0.32 -7.59 -44.80
CA ALA A 511 0.53 -8.83 -44.05
C ALA A 511 0.54 -8.60 -42.53
N ILE A 512 1.25 -7.58 -42.05
CA ILE A 512 1.30 -7.21 -40.62
C ILE A 512 -0.10 -6.85 -40.09
N SER A 513 -0.87 -6.08 -40.86
CA SER A 513 -2.25 -5.70 -40.50
C SER A 513 -3.16 -6.93 -40.41
N SER A 514 -2.97 -7.91 -41.30
CA SER A 514 -3.68 -9.18 -41.27
C SER A 514 -3.30 -10.01 -40.04
N ILE A 515 -2.00 -10.10 -39.72
CA ILE A 515 -1.47 -10.79 -38.53
C ILE A 515 -2.01 -10.18 -37.24
N ALA A 516 -2.01 -8.85 -37.11
CA ALA A 516 -2.61 -8.15 -35.98
C ALA A 516 -4.10 -8.50 -35.82
N TYR A 517 -4.85 -8.51 -36.94
CA TYR A 517 -6.26 -8.85 -36.94
C TYR A 517 -6.54 -10.30 -36.51
N PHE A 518 -5.72 -11.27 -36.94
CA PHE A 518 -5.84 -12.67 -36.53
C PHE A 518 -5.49 -12.88 -35.06
N LEU A 519 -4.33 -12.37 -34.61
CA LEU A 519 -3.82 -12.62 -33.25
C LEU A 519 -4.61 -11.87 -32.16
N VAL A 520 -5.17 -10.68 -32.44
CA VAL A 520 -6.02 -9.97 -31.47
C VAL A 520 -7.31 -10.74 -31.16
N ARG A 521 -7.84 -11.49 -32.13
CA ARG A 521 -9.18 -12.13 -32.09
C ARG A 521 -9.17 -13.61 -31.70
N SER A 522 -8.01 -14.25 -31.62
CA SER A 522 -7.88 -15.63 -31.13
C SER A 522 -7.38 -15.66 -29.70
N GLU A 523 -7.88 -16.62 -28.93
CA GLU A 523 -7.35 -16.98 -27.60
C GLU A 523 -6.14 -17.92 -27.75
N ASP A 524 -6.19 -18.84 -28.72
CA ASP A 524 -5.04 -19.66 -29.13
C ASP A 524 -4.24 -18.91 -30.20
N TRP A 525 -3.18 -18.23 -29.75
CA TRP A 525 -2.23 -17.53 -30.63
C TRP A 525 -1.17 -18.48 -31.21
N GLU A 526 -0.86 -19.57 -30.52
CA GLU A 526 0.24 -20.48 -30.89
C GLU A 526 -0.14 -21.29 -32.15
N ALA A 527 -1.40 -21.73 -32.24
CA ALA A 527 -1.96 -22.37 -33.44
C ALA A 527 -1.92 -21.49 -34.71
N LEU A 528 -1.86 -20.15 -34.57
CA LEU A 528 -1.88 -19.20 -35.70
C LEU A 528 -0.48 -18.78 -36.18
N ILE A 529 0.59 -19.13 -35.47
CA ILE A 529 1.96 -18.79 -35.87
C ILE A 529 2.32 -19.29 -37.28
N PRO A 530 1.97 -20.53 -37.72
CA PRO A 530 2.26 -20.99 -39.08
C PRO A 530 1.65 -20.11 -40.18
N ASP A 531 0.41 -19.66 -40.01
CA ASP A 531 -0.28 -18.78 -40.96
C ASP A 531 0.33 -17.37 -40.97
N CYS A 532 0.77 -16.88 -39.80
CA CYS A 532 1.49 -15.61 -39.70
C CYS A 532 2.84 -15.67 -40.44
N LEU A 533 3.59 -16.78 -40.31
CA LEU A 533 4.83 -17.00 -41.07
C LEU A 533 4.56 -17.08 -42.58
N ALA A 534 3.46 -17.69 -43.01
CA ALA A 534 3.10 -17.75 -44.42
C ALA A 534 2.85 -16.37 -45.03
N LEU A 535 2.08 -15.52 -44.34
CA LEU A 535 1.79 -14.15 -44.78
C LEU A 535 3.05 -13.28 -44.87
N LEU A 536 3.96 -13.40 -43.89
CA LEU A 536 5.26 -12.71 -43.93
C LEU A 536 6.17 -13.26 -45.04
N GLY A 537 6.13 -14.57 -45.29
CA GLY A 537 6.87 -15.23 -46.36
C GLY A 537 6.46 -14.76 -47.76
N ASP A 538 5.16 -14.76 -48.04
CA ASP A 538 4.62 -14.28 -49.32
C ASP A 538 4.86 -12.77 -49.52
N ALA A 539 4.71 -11.96 -48.47
CA ALA A 539 4.90 -10.51 -48.56
C ALA A 539 6.37 -10.09 -48.74
N THR A 540 7.31 -10.79 -48.09
CA THR A 540 8.76 -10.53 -48.25
C THR A 540 9.38 -11.27 -49.44
N GLY A 541 8.69 -12.28 -49.98
CA GLY A 541 9.17 -13.14 -51.07
C GLY A 541 10.31 -14.08 -50.71
N LYS A 542 10.65 -14.22 -49.41
CA LYS A 542 11.77 -15.02 -48.90
C LYS A 542 11.51 -16.53 -49.03
N ASP A 543 12.56 -17.33 -49.02
CA ASP A 543 12.47 -18.77 -49.34
C ASP A 543 12.04 -19.62 -48.14
N ALA A 544 12.43 -19.24 -46.92
CA ALA A 544 11.99 -19.88 -45.68
C ALA A 544 11.93 -18.90 -44.50
N LEU A 545 11.01 -19.14 -43.58
CA LEU A 545 10.88 -18.43 -42.30
C LEU A 545 10.81 -19.42 -41.15
N PHE A 546 11.30 -19.03 -39.98
CA PHE A 546 11.22 -19.83 -38.75
C PHE A 546 10.82 -18.99 -37.53
N PHE A 547 10.19 -19.63 -36.55
CA PHE A 547 9.84 -19.06 -35.26
C PHE A 547 10.52 -19.86 -34.15
N ALA A 548 11.30 -19.20 -33.31
CA ALA A 548 12.10 -19.83 -32.27
C ALA A 548 11.85 -19.20 -30.89
N ARG A 549 11.72 -20.05 -29.88
CA ARG A 549 11.52 -19.69 -28.47
C ARG A 549 12.82 -19.83 -27.68
N ILE A 550 13.09 -18.88 -26.80
CA ILE A 550 14.23 -18.93 -25.88
C ILE A 550 13.74 -19.47 -24.53
N HIS A 551 14.46 -20.45 -24.00
CA HIS A 551 14.23 -21.03 -22.68
C HIS A 551 15.38 -20.64 -21.76
N GLN A 552 15.07 -19.89 -20.71
CA GLN A 552 16.03 -19.44 -19.71
C GLN A 552 16.06 -20.46 -18.56
N SER A 553 17.26 -20.92 -18.17
CA SER A 553 17.46 -21.90 -17.10
C SER A 553 18.70 -21.54 -16.27
N ASP A 554 18.81 -22.10 -15.07
CA ASP A 554 19.97 -21.89 -14.17
C ASP A 554 21.32 -22.33 -14.80
N GLY A 555 21.28 -23.19 -15.83
CA GLY A 555 22.44 -23.63 -16.61
C GLY A 555 22.78 -22.76 -17.83
N GLY A 556 21.98 -21.72 -18.11
CA GLY A 556 22.11 -20.85 -19.28
C GLY A 556 20.84 -20.77 -20.12
N ALA A 557 20.88 -19.93 -21.16
CA ALA A 557 19.82 -19.82 -22.16
C ALA A 557 19.97 -20.88 -23.25
N SER A 558 18.85 -21.45 -23.70
CA SER A 558 18.77 -22.36 -24.84
C SER A 558 17.68 -21.91 -25.80
N CYS A 559 17.71 -22.37 -27.06
CA CYS A 559 16.77 -21.99 -28.09
C CYS A 559 16.15 -23.23 -28.73
N SER A 560 14.84 -23.22 -28.96
CA SER A 560 14.12 -24.25 -29.72
C SER A 560 13.34 -23.60 -30.85
N VAL A 561 13.53 -24.06 -32.09
CA VAL A 561 12.62 -23.72 -33.19
C VAL A 561 11.30 -24.45 -32.96
N SER A 562 10.18 -23.74 -33.03
CA SER A 562 8.83 -24.27 -32.77
C SER A 562 8.01 -24.40 -34.06
N TYR A 563 8.18 -23.47 -35.01
CA TYR A 563 7.43 -23.45 -36.26
C TYR A 563 8.31 -23.01 -37.44
N ASN A 564 8.03 -23.55 -38.63
CA ASN A 564 8.73 -23.23 -39.87
C ASN A 564 7.77 -23.10 -41.05
N TRP A 565 8.07 -22.17 -41.95
CA TRP A 565 7.40 -21.99 -43.24
C TRP A 565 8.43 -22.03 -44.37
N TRP A 566 8.04 -22.59 -45.52
CA TRP A 566 8.88 -22.76 -46.70
C TRP A 566 8.09 -22.45 -47.96
N LYS A 567 8.66 -21.63 -48.85
CA LYS A 567 8.08 -21.26 -50.15
C LYS A 567 8.02 -22.44 -51.13
N GLN A 568 8.96 -23.37 -51.00
CA GLN A 568 8.96 -24.68 -51.65
C GLN A 568 9.46 -25.72 -50.63
N ASP A 569 8.79 -26.88 -50.54
CA ASP A 569 9.10 -27.87 -49.50
C ASP A 569 10.47 -28.56 -49.73
N PRO A 570 11.47 -28.38 -48.83
CA PRO A 570 12.79 -29.00 -48.97
C PRO A 570 12.82 -30.47 -48.51
N GLY A 571 11.73 -30.99 -47.93
CA GLY A 571 11.65 -32.35 -47.39
C GLY A 571 12.14 -32.48 -45.94
N ALA A 572 11.59 -33.47 -45.22
CA ALA A 572 11.70 -33.60 -43.75
C ALA A 572 13.15 -33.60 -43.22
N LYS A 573 14.06 -34.35 -43.85
CA LYS A 573 15.46 -34.46 -43.39
C LYS A 573 16.21 -33.12 -43.42
N VAL A 574 15.84 -32.23 -44.34
CA VAL A 574 16.43 -30.87 -44.43
C VAL A 574 15.84 -29.98 -43.34
N LYS A 575 14.54 -30.10 -43.03
CA LYS A 575 13.87 -29.34 -41.97
C LYS A 575 14.49 -29.61 -40.59
N ASP A 576 14.59 -30.88 -40.19
CA ASP A 576 15.19 -31.26 -38.89
C ASP A 576 16.63 -30.71 -38.73
N GLN A 577 17.39 -30.70 -39.82
CA GLN A 577 18.76 -30.16 -39.85
C GLN A 577 18.78 -28.63 -39.77
N TYR A 578 17.87 -27.95 -40.47
CA TYR A 578 17.71 -26.50 -40.40
C TYR A 578 17.23 -26.01 -39.04
N ASP A 579 16.41 -26.77 -38.32
CA ASP A 579 15.93 -26.38 -36.99
C ASP A 579 17.08 -26.30 -35.98
N ILE A 580 17.97 -27.29 -35.99
CA ILE A 580 19.19 -27.32 -35.18
C ILE A 580 20.14 -26.18 -35.59
N ALA A 581 20.34 -25.98 -36.89
CA ALA A 581 21.23 -24.94 -37.40
C ALA A 581 20.71 -23.52 -37.10
N SER A 582 19.39 -23.31 -37.18
CA SER A 582 18.72 -22.04 -36.92
C SER A 582 18.68 -21.72 -35.41
N ALA A 583 18.49 -22.72 -34.55
CA ALA A 583 18.61 -22.54 -33.10
C ALA A 583 20.03 -22.08 -32.69
N GLU A 584 21.08 -22.73 -33.19
CA GLU A 584 22.47 -22.32 -32.92
C GLU A 584 22.78 -20.93 -33.52
N LEU A 585 22.22 -20.60 -34.71
CA LEU A 585 22.35 -19.27 -35.34
C LEU A 585 21.69 -18.15 -34.52
N VAL A 586 20.53 -18.41 -33.91
CA VAL A 586 19.89 -17.48 -32.96
C VAL A 586 20.77 -17.33 -31.72
N MET A 587 21.26 -18.44 -31.15
CA MET A 587 22.10 -18.40 -29.95
C MET A 587 23.41 -17.63 -30.18
N SER A 588 24.05 -17.74 -31.35
CA SER A 588 25.27 -16.97 -31.64
C SER A 588 25.05 -15.46 -31.73
N HIS A 589 23.82 -15.01 -32.03
CA HIS A 589 23.46 -13.59 -32.15
C HIS A 589 22.63 -13.06 -30.96
N SER A 590 22.27 -13.91 -29.99
CA SER A 590 21.47 -13.58 -28.81
C SER A 590 21.94 -12.32 -28.07
N SER A 591 23.25 -12.19 -27.81
CA SER A 591 23.84 -11.03 -27.12
C SER A 591 23.69 -9.69 -27.88
N PHE A 592 23.49 -9.74 -29.20
CA PHE A 592 23.16 -8.60 -30.04
C PHE A 592 21.65 -8.36 -30.05
N LEU A 593 20.85 -9.41 -30.21
CA LEU A 593 19.37 -9.35 -30.23
C LEU A 593 18.75 -8.92 -28.89
N ILE A 594 19.48 -9.02 -27.77
CA ILE A 594 19.07 -8.39 -26.49
C ILE A 594 19.16 -6.86 -26.55
N LYS A 595 20.01 -6.29 -27.42
CA LYS A 595 20.29 -4.84 -27.52
C LYS A 595 19.67 -4.16 -28.74
N GLN A 596 19.33 -4.94 -29.76
CA GLN A 596 18.85 -4.46 -31.05
C GLN A 596 17.74 -5.37 -31.56
N PRO A 597 16.59 -4.83 -31.99
CA PRO A 597 15.41 -5.63 -32.34
C PRO A 597 15.56 -6.44 -33.63
N ALA A 598 16.58 -6.19 -34.45
CA ALA A 598 16.83 -6.92 -35.68
C ALA A 598 18.33 -7.04 -36.01
N PHE A 599 18.70 -8.17 -36.63
CA PHE A 599 20.02 -8.42 -37.19
C PHE A 599 19.90 -8.98 -38.61
N GLN A 600 20.78 -8.57 -39.54
CA GLN A 600 20.84 -9.09 -40.90
C GLN A 600 22.27 -9.49 -41.24
N GLY A 601 22.45 -10.71 -41.77
CA GLY A 601 23.75 -11.24 -42.14
C GLY A 601 23.77 -11.97 -43.49
N CYS A 602 24.98 -12.26 -43.96
CA CYS A 602 25.27 -13.01 -45.18
C CYS A 602 26.02 -14.32 -44.84
N VAL A 603 25.97 -15.32 -45.74
CA VAL A 603 26.66 -16.62 -45.61
C VAL A 603 28.13 -16.50 -45.18
N ARG A 604 28.83 -15.43 -45.61
CA ARG A 604 30.26 -15.19 -45.34
C ARG A 604 30.56 -14.79 -43.89
N GLU A 605 29.55 -14.34 -43.16
CA GLU A 605 29.64 -13.88 -41.77
C GLU A 605 29.33 -15.03 -40.78
N ILE A 606 28.83 -16.17 -41.27
CA ILE A 606 28.53 -17.37 -40.49
C ILE A 606 29.84 -18.13 -40.19
N SER A 607 30.03 -18.58 -38.94
CA SER A 607 31.21 -19.36 -38.57
C SER A 607 31.27 -20.71 -39.30
N SER A 608 32.48 -21.23 -39.57
CA SER A 608 32.66 -22.53 -40.24
C SER A 608 31.99 -23.70 -39.49
N ARG A 609 31.87 -23.62 -38.16
CA ARG A 609 31.11 -24.57 -37.34
C ARG A 609 29.61 -24.49 -37.63
N LEU A 610 29.03 -23.28 -37.65
CA LEU A 610 27.62 -23.07 -38.00
C LEU A 610 27.31 -23.48 -39.45
N LEU A 611 28.17 -23.12 -40.41
CA LEU A 611 28.04 -23.53 -41.81
C LEU A 611 27.95 -25.05 -41.98
N SER A 612 28.71 -25.81 -41.19
CA SER A 612 28.66 -27.28 -41.23
C SER A 612 27.31 -27.87 -40.76
N LEU A 613 26.51 -27.12 -40.00
CA LEU A 613 25.17 -27.55 -39.58
C LEU A 613 24.13 -27.37 -40.70
N PHE A 614 24.25 -26.36 -41.56
CA PHE A 614 23.32 -26.14 -42.70
C PHE A 614 23.52 -27.13 -43.87
N GLY A 615 24.64 -27.84 -43.94
CA GLY A 615 24.88 -28.89 -44.93
C GLY A 615 24.98 -28.37 -46.37
N ASP A 616 24.32 -29.04 -47.31
CA ASP A 616 24.42 -28.76 -48.75
C ASP A 616 23.62 -27.51 -49.21
N MET A 617 22.79 -26.94 -48.33
CA MET A 617 22.05 -25.68 -48.58
C MET A 617 22.34 -24.67 -47.46
N PRO A 618 23.45 -23.91 -47.54
CA PRO A 618 23.65 -22.77 -46.65
C PRO A 618 22.76 -21.58 -47.08
N PRO A 619 22.26 -20.76 -46.14
CA PRO A 619 21.50 -19.55 -46.47
C PRO A 619 22.44 -18.50 -47.10
N SER A 620 22.06 -17.93 -48.24
CA SER A 620 22.82 -16.86 -48.91
C SER A 620 22.75 -15.55 -48.11
N SER A 621 21.56 -15.22 -47.59
CA SER A 621 21.35 -14.15 -46.61
C SER A 621 20.27 -14.54 -45.58
N TYR A 622 20.33 -13.93 -44.40
CA TYR A 622 19.38 -14.17 -43.32
C TYR A 622 19.08 -12.90 -42.51
N ILE A 623 17.89 -12.84 -41.90
CA ILE A 623 17.44 -11.78 -41.00
C ILE A 623 16.86 -12.43 -39.74
N LEU A 624 17.18 -11.91 -38.56
CA LEU A 624 16.66 -12.33 -37.27
C LEU A 624 15.97 -11.14 -36.61
N LEU A 625 14.70 -11.29 -36.24
CA LEU A 625 13.91 -10.27 -35.55
C LEU A 625 13.56 -10.73 -34.13
N ALA A 626 13.88 -9.91 -33.13
CA ALA A 626 13.60 -10.19 -31.74
C ALA A 626 12.10 -10.02 -31.41
N ILE A 627 11.59 -10.94 -30.59
CA ILE A 627 10.30 -10.86 -29.91
C ILE A 627 10.59 -10.56 -28.44
N TYR A 628 10.03 -9.47 -27.93
CA TYR A 628 10.11 -9.10 -26.51
C TYR A 628 8.73 -9.20 -25.87
N THR A 629 8.70 -9.63 -24.62
CA THR A 629 7.62 -9.32 -23.66
C THR A 629 8.16 -8.29 -22.67
N SER A 630 7.29 -7.59 -21.94
CA SER A 630 7.69 -6.55 -20.98
C SER A 630 8.83 -6.94 -20.03
N ASP A 631 8.90 -8.20 -19.59
CA ASP A 631 9.91 -8.68 -18.65
C ASP A 631 11.19 -9.27 -19.28
N SER A 632 11.21 -9.66 -20.57
CA SER A 632 12.39 -10.29 -21.18
C SER A 632 12.40 -10.42 -22.71
N PHE A 633 13.58 -10.72 -23.27
CA PHE A 633 13.75 -11.20 -24.65
C PHE A 633 13.26 -12.66 -24.76
N TRP A 634 12.13 -12.87 -25.45
CA TRP A 634 11.34 -14.09 -25.40
C TRP A 634 11.66 -15.08 -26.54
N GLY A 635 11.92 -14.56 -27.75
CA GLY A 635 12.09 -15.40 -28.94
C GLY A 635 12.50 -14.62 -30.18
N VAL A 636 12.55 -15.31 -31.33
CA VAL A 636 13.03 -14.75 -32.61
C VAL A 636 12.18 -15.25 -33.79
N ILE A 637 11.92 -14.36 -34.75
CA ILE A 637 11.46 -14.71 -36.10
C ILE A 637 12.65 -14.60 -37.05
N GLY A 638 12.98 -15.70 -37.73
CA GLY A 638 14.05 -15.76 -38.72
C GLY A 638 13.50 -15.77 -40.16
N PHE A 639 14.18 -15.07 -41.06
CA PHE A 639 13.90 -15.03 -42.50
C PHE A 639 15.16 -15.47 -43.24
N ILE A 640 15.01 -16.34 -44.23
CA ILE A 640 16.09 -16.99 -44.97
C ILE A 640 15.89 -16.81 -46.47
N ASP A 641 16.99 -16.49 -47.16
CA ASP A 641 17.10 -16.45 -48.62
C ASP A 641 18.17 -17.44 -49.07
N LEU A 642 17.82 -18.36 -49.98
CA LEU A 642 18.75 -19.39 -50.46
C LEU A 642 19.48 -18.94 -51.72
N HIS A 643 18.85 -18.11 -52.53
CA HIS A 643 19.30 -17.80 -53.89
C HIS A 643 19.88 -16.38 -54.06
N SER A 644 19.67 -15.50 -53.08
CA SER A 644 20.13 -14.12 -53.12
C SER A 644 20.95 -13.73 -51.89
N ASP A 645 22.10 -13.10 -52.12
CA ASP A 645 22.87 -12.38 -51.10
C ASP A 645 22.38 -10.91 -50.92
N HIS A 646 21.27 -10.54 -51.57
CA HIS A 646 20.69 -9.20 -51.50
C HIS A 646 20.22 -8.83 -50.09
N LYS A 647 20.84 -7.78 -49.53
CA LYS A 647 20.44 -7.18 -48.27
C LYS A 647 19.15 -6.37 -48.45
N MET A 648 18.09 -6.84 -47.79
CA MET A 648 16.79 -6.17 -47.64
C MET A 648 16.96 -4.79 -46.98
N ALA A 649 16.11 -3.81 -47.33
CA ALA A 649 16.27 -2.44 -46.87
C ALA A 649 15.89 -2.26 -45.39
N TYR A 650 16.56 -1.35 -44.68
CA TYR A 650 16.27 -1.06 -43.26
C TYR A 650 14.79 -0.72 -43.01
N ALA A 651 14.14 0.04 -43.89
CA ALA A 651 12.71 0.38 -43.77
C ALA A 651 11.76 -0.83 -43.89
N GLU A 652 12.19 -1.90 -44.58
CA GLU A 652 11.45 -3.18 -44.62
C GLU A 652 11.68 -3.95 -43.30
N ILE A 653 12.91 -3.93 -42.76
CA ILE A 653 13.25 -4.50 -41.44
C ILE A 653 12.43 -3.82 -40.32
N ASP A 654 12.39 -2.49 -40.29
CA ASP A 654 11.60 -1.70 -39.33
C ASP A 654 10.10 -2.03 -39.39
N SER A 655 9.58 -2.24 -40.61
CA SER A 655 8.20 -2.69 -40.79
C SER A 655 8.01 -4.06 -40.14
N LEU A 656 8.90 -5.03 -40.37
CA LEU A 656 8.80 -6.37 -39.77
C LEU A 656 9.05 -6.41 -38.26
N ILE A 657 9.82 -5.47 -37.67
CA ILE A 657 9.92 -5.33 -36.20
C ILE A 657 8.55 -5.05 -35.58
N THR A 658 7.67 -4.34 -36.29
CA THR A 658 6.28 -4.15 -35.84
C THR A 658 5.55 -5.50 -35.74
N ALA A 659 5.81 -6.44 -36.65
CA ALA A 659 5.23 -7.79 -36.63
C ALA A 659 5.67 -8.59 -35.39
N SER A 660 6.96 -8.55 -35.04
CA SER A 660 7.47 -9.25 -33.84
C SER A 660 6.98 -8.60 -32.54
N GLY A 661 6.81 -7.27 -32.51
CA GLY A 661 6.17 -6.56 -31.39
C GLY A 661 4.69 -6.92 -31.20
N ILE A 662 3.92 -7.06 -32.29
CA ILE A 662 2.53 -7.51 -32.23
C ILE A 662 2.45 -8.91 -31.62
N ILE A 663 3.28 -9.85 -32.09
CA ILE A 663 3.32 -11.20 -31.53
C ILE A 663 3.74 -11.18 -30.05
N GLY A 664 4.73 -10.38 -29.68
CA GLY A 664 5.15 -10.19 -28.28
C GLY A 664 4.02 -9.73 -27.37
N SER A 665 3.23 -8.73 -27.78
CA SER A 665 2.11 -8.23 -26.97
C SER A 665 0.97 -9.24 -26.78
N VAL A 666 0.74 -10.15 -27.74
CA VAL A 666 -0.27 -11.22 -27.61
C VAL A 666 0.23 -12.35 -26.71
N ILE A 667 1.53 -12.68 -26.77
CA ILE A 667 2.18 -13.59 -25.83
C ILE A 667 2.08 -13.04 -24.41
N GLU A 668 2.39 -11.76 -24.20
CA GLU A 668 2.30 -11.08 -22.90
C GLU A 668 0.86 -11.06 -22.35
N ARG A 669 -0.13 -10.76 -23.20
CA ARG A 669 -1.56 -10.85 -22.84
C ARG A 669 -1.91 -12.27 -22.36
N SER A 670 -1.50 -13.29 -23.12
CA SER A 670 -1.77 -14.70 -22.82
C SER A 670 -1.10 -15.15 -21.51
N GLN A 671 0.15 -14.77 -21.26
CA GLN A 671 0.86 -15.05 -20.00
C GLN A 671 0.20 -14.35 -18.80
N THR A 672 -0.23 -13.11 -18.98
CA THR A 672 -0.92 -12.31 -17.97
C THR A 672 -2.29 -12.92 -17.61
N GLU A 673 -3.05 -13.37 -18.61
CA GLU A 673 -4.33 -14.06 -18.42
C GLU A 673 -4.16 -15.40 -17.70
N GLU A 674 -3.12 -16.18 -18.05
CA GLU A 674 -2.78 -17.43 -17.36
C GLU A 674 -2.36 -17.19 -15.90
N LEU A 675 -1.67 -16.07 -15.61
CA LEU A 675 -1.26 -15.64 -14.27
C LEU A 675 -2.44 -15.20 -13.38
N PHE A 676 -3.49 -14.58 -13.92
CA PHE A 676 -4.62 -14.09 -13.11
C PHE A 676 -5.81 -15.06 -13.05
N HIS A 677 -6.18 -15.70 -14.17
CA HIS A 677 -7.38 -16.55 -14.23
C HIS A 677 -7.18 -17.87 -13.49
N ARG A 678 -6.04 -18.55 -13.68
CA ARG A 678 -5.82 -19.88 -13.09
C ARG A 678 -5.74 -19.90 -11.56
N PRO A 679 -5.11 -18.93 -10.86
CA PRO A 679 -5.11 -18.92 -9.40
C PRO A 679 -6.50 -18.66 -8.80
N VAL A 680 -7.34 -17.84 -9.45
CA VAL A 680 -8.72 -17.58 -9.00
C VAL A 680 -9.59 -18.84 -9.16
N GLU A 681 -9.55 -19.48 -10.33
CA GLU A 681 -10.27 -20.73 -10.61
C GLU A 681 -9.81 -21.92 -9.75
N ARG A 682 -8.54 -21.94 -9.33
CA ARG A 682 -7.96 -23.00 -8.46
C ARG A 682 -7.84 -22.61 -6.98
N SER A 683 -8.42 -21.49 -6.57
CA SER A 683 -8.39 -21.04 -5.17
C SER A 683 -9.08 -22.06 -4.25
N GLN A 684 -8.53 -22.25 -3.05
CA GLN A 684 -9.19 -23.07 -2.01
C GLN A 684 -10.33 -22.34 -1.30
N VAL A 685 -10.46 -21.03 -1.57
CA VAL A 685 -11.54 -20.15 -1.09
C VAL A 685 -12.55 -19.97 -2.23
N GLY A 686 -13.84 -19.97 -1.93
CA GLY A 686 -14.86 -19.59 -2.91
C GLY A 686 -14.71 -18.11 -3.23
N ILE A 687 -14.51 -17.75 -4.49
CA ILE A 687 -14.40 -16.35 -4.93
C ILE A 687 -15.63 -16.02 -5.76
N TYR A 688 -16.26 -14.90 -5.49
CA TYR A 688 -17.47 -14.47 -6.15
C TYR A 688 -17.48 -12.96 -6.42
N LEU A 689 -18.37 -12.53 -7.31
CA LEU A 689 -18.67 -11.13 -7.58
C LEU A 689 -20.19 -10.97 -7.62
N ILE A 690 -20.73 -10.03 -6.83
CA ILE A 690 -22.16 -9.71 -6.79
C ILE A 690 -22.40 -8.34 -7.39
N GLN A 691 -23.41 -8.24 -8.25
CA GLN A 691 -23.94 -6.97 -8.77
C GLN A 691 -25.46 -7.12 -8.91
N ASP A 692 -26.22 -6.06 -8.61
CA ASP A 692 -27.69 -6.07 -8.62
C ASP A 692 -28.29 -7.26 -7.82
N ASP A 693 -27.75 -7.53 -6.62
CA ASP A 693 -28.08 -8.62 -5.67
C ASP A 693 -27.89 -10.07 -6.18
N HIS A 694 -27.27 -10.26 -7.35
CA HIS A 694 -27.03 -11.58 -7.95
C HIS A 694 -25.55 -11.82 -8.21
N PHE A 695 -25.14 -13.10 -8.24
CA PHE A 695 -23.77 -13.47 -8.57
C PHE A 695 -23.51 -13.32 -10.08
N VAL A 696 -22.55 -12.47 -10.45
CA VAL A 696 -22.12 -12.24 -11.85
C VAL A 696 -20.78 -12.91 -12.18
N TYR A 697 -20.04 -13.37 -11.17
CA TYR A 697 -18.92 -14.30 -11.32
C TYR A 697 -18.82 -15.20 -10.09
N LEU A 698 -18.40 -16.45 -10.31
CA LEU A 698 -18.21 -17.49 -9.31
C LEU A 698 -17.03 -18.36 -9.75
N ASN A 699 -16.05 -18.62 -8.88
CA ASN A 699 -15.07 -19.67 -9.12
C ASN A 699 -15.67 -21.06 -8.80
N PRO A 700 -15.07 -22.17 -9.29
CA PRO A 700 -15.57 -23.52 -9.05
C PRO A 700 -15.70 -23.87 -7.56
N ARG A 701 -14.78 -23.37 -6.73
CA ARG A 701 -14.74 -23.61 -5.29
C ARG A 701 -15.98 -23.09 -4.56
N MET A 702 -16.58 -21.99 -5.04
CA MET A 702 -17.83 -21.47 -4.50
C MET A 702 -19.00 -22.46 -4.67
N SER A 703 -19.05 -23.15 -5.81
CA SER A 703 -20.04 -24.22 -6.07
C SER A 703 -19.79 -25.46 -5.19
N GLU A 704 -18.53 -25.80 -4.91
CA GLU A 704 -18.18 -26.91 -4.01
C GLU A 704 -18.56 -26.66 -2.54
N ILE A 705 -18.32 -25.44 -2.03
CA ILE A 705 -18.61 -25.07 -0.64
C ILE A 705 -20.11 -25.08 -0.37
N LEU A 706 -20.91 -24.46 -1.25
CA LEU A 706 -22.36 -24.37 -1.07
C LEU A 706 -23.12 -25.58 -1.66
N GLY A 707 -22.49 -26.43 -2.47
CA GLY A 707 -23.10 -27.61 -3.07
C GLY A 707 -24.09 -27.34 -4.21
N TYR A 708 -24.23 -26.09 -4.66
CA TYR A 708 -25.09 -25.71 -5.78
C TYR A 708 -24.30 -25.70 -7.11
N PRO A 709 -24.90 -26.10 -8.25
CA PRO A 709 -24.33 -25.84 -9.56
C PRO A 709 -24.19 -24.34 -9.83
N ARG A 710 -23.11 -23.94 -10.49
CA ARG A 710 -22.79 -22.54 -10.84
C ARG A 710 -23.98 -21.78 -11.43
N ASP A 711 -24.60 -22.30 -12.48
CA ASP A 711 -25.75 -21.71 -13.16
C ASP A 711 -26.94 -21.44 -12.20
N THR A 712 -27.08 -22.26 -11.16
CA THR A 712 -28.16 -22.13 -10.16
C THR A 712 -27.85 -21.03 -9.15
N LEU A 713 -26.58 -20.83 -8.80
CA LEU A 713 -26.11 -19.71 -7.98
C LEU A 713 -26.26 -18.38 -8.73
N GLU A 714 -25.85 -18.29 -10.01
CA GLU A 714 -25.97 -17.08 -10.82
C GLU A 714 -27.45 -16.64 -11.00
N MET A 715 -28.40 -17.58 -10.94
CA MET A 715 -29.85 -17.30 -11.04
C MET A 715 -30.55 -17.00 -9.71
N MET A 716 -29.88 -17.10 -8.55
CA MET A 716 -30.50 -16.86 -7.24
C MET A 716 -29.94 -15.60 -6.54
N PRO A 717 -30.75 -14.88 -5.74
CA PRO A 717 -30.23 -13.82 -4.89
C PRO A 717 -29.22 -14.38 -3.88
N PHE A 718 -28.11 -13.66 -3.66
CA PHE A 718 -27.01 -14.14 -2.80
C PHE A 718 -27.45 -14.43 -1.35
N THR A 719 -28.52 -13.80 -0.90
CA THR A 719 -29.09 -13.95 0.45
C THR A 719 -29.65 -15.34 0.73
N LEU A 720 -30.04 -16.10 -0.30
CA LEU A 720 -30.54 -17.47 -0.13
C LEU A 720 -29.43 -18.48 0.25
N CYS A 721 -28.16 -18.09 0.13
CA CYS A 721 -27.03 -18.89 0.56
C CYS A 721 -26.75 -18.80 2.08
N PHE A 722 -27.46 -17.92 2.81
CA PHE A 722 -27.24 -17.66 4.24
C PHE A 722 -28.41 -18.12 5.13
N HIS A 723 -28.11 -18.39 6.40
CA HIS A 723 -29.09 -18.81 7.39
C HIS A 723 -30.08 -17.70 7.73
N GLU A 724 -31.36 -18.03 7.94
CA GLU A 724 -32.45 -17.05 8.12
C GLU A 724 -32.16 -15.97 9.17
N ASP A 725 -31.62 -16.38 10.33
CA ASP A 725 -31.16 -15.47 11.39
C ASP A 725 -30.12 -14.44 10.90
N ASP A 726 -29.21 -14.81 9.99
CA ASP A 726 -28.01 -14.03 9.64
C ASP A 726 -28.15 -13.28 8.30
N ILE A 727 -29.24 -13.48 7.54
CA ILE A 727 -29.49 -12.79 6.25
C ILE A 727 -29.39 -11.26 6.41
N HIS A 728 -29.86 -10.71 7.54
CA HIS A 728 -29.80 -9.27 7.80
C HIS A 728 -28.36 -8.74 7.83
N LEU A 729 -27.44 -9.47 8.46
CA LEU A 729 -26.01 -9.13 8.55
C LEU A 729 -25.34 -9.18 7.17
N ALA A 730 -25.67 -10.19 6.35
CA ALA A 730 -25.18 -10.30 4.98
C ALA A 730 -25.62 -9.11 4.11
N ILE A 731 -26.89 -8.69 4.23
CA ILE A 731 -27.46 -7.54 3.51
C ILE A 731 -26.84 -6.23 3.99
N GLU A 732 -26.72 -6.02 5.29
CA GLU A 732 -26.13 -4.82 5.89
C GLU A 732 -24.68 -4.63 5.44
N ASN A 733 -23.86 -5.69 5.52
CA ASN A 733 -22.47 -5.64 5.09
C ASN A 733 -22.35 -5.47 3.57
N HIS A 734 -23.20 -6.11 2.77
CA HIS A 734 -23.25 -5.90 1.32
C HIS A 734 -23.58 -4.44 0.97
N HIS A 735 -24.61 -3.84 1.59
CA HIS A 735 -24.98 -2.44 1.34
C HIS A 735 -23.91 -1.45 1.84
N ARG A 736 -23.31 -1.70 3.00
CA ARG A 736 -22.22 -0.89 3.57
C ARG A 736 -21.00 -0.85 2.64
N VAL A 737 -20.63 -1.99 2.07
CA VAL A 737 -19.50 -2.11 1.15
C VAL A 737 -19.83 -1.58 -0.25
N ILE A 738 -20.96 -1.95 -0.86
CA ILE A 738 -21.30 -1.47 -2.21
C ILE A 738 -21.48 0.05 -2.26
N GLY A 739 -22.01 0.65 -1.19
CA GLY A 739 -22.20 2.10 -1.02
C GLY A 739 -20.93 2.88 -0.67
N THR A 740 -19.77 2.23 -0.58
CA THR A 740 -18.50 2.85 -0.18
C THR A 740 -17.35 2.50 -1.14
N PRO A 741 -16.71 3.49 -1.79
CA PRO A 741 -15.46 3.28 -2.53
C PRO A 741 -14.40 2.56 -1.70
N ASP A 742 -13.86 1.47 -2.25
CA ASP A 742 -12.76 0.67 -1.70
C ASP A 742 -12.98 0.15 -0.25
N ALA A 743 -14.23 0.06 0.23
CA ALA A 743 -14.51 -0.58 1.52
C ALA A 743 -14.21 -2.08 1.47
N THR A 744 -13.56 -2.57 2.51
CA THR A 744 -13.41 -3.99 2.84
C THR A 744 -14.10 -4.31 4.14
N ASP A 745 -14.63 -5.51 4.28
CA ASP A 745 -15.28 -5.98 5.51
C ASP A 745 -15.16 -7.51 5.62
N ASP A 746 -14.87 -8.01 6.81
CA ASP A 746 -14.76 -9.45 7.10
C ASP A 746 -15.70 -9.84 8.26
N TYR A 747 -16.46 -10.91 8.06
CA TYR A 747 -17.40 -11.40 9.06
C TYR A 747 -17.62 -12.91 8.96
N GLU A 748 -17.81 -13.55 10.11
CA GLU A 748 -18.27 -14.94 10.18
C GLU A 748 -19.80 -14.98 10.11
N ILE A 749 -20.34 -15.87 9.27
CA ILE A 749 -21.78 -16.04 9.06
C ILE A 749 -22.13 -17.53 8.87
N ARG A 750 -23.38 -17.92 9.15
CA ARG A 750 -23.88 -19.25 8.82
C ARG A 750 -24.38 -19.28 7.38
N ALA A 751 -23.80 -20.14 6.54
CA ALA A 751 -24.29 -20.45 5.20
C ALA A 751 -25.11 -21.75 5.18
N ILE A 752 -26.04 -21.85 4.23
CA ILE A 752 -26.85 -23.05 3.98
C ILE A 752 -26.41 -23.68 2.66
N THR A 753 -26.07 -24.97 2.72
CA THR A 753 -25.72 -25.76 1.53
C THR A 753 -26.98 -26.27 0.81
N ALA A 754 -26.83 -26.69 -0.45
CA ALA A 754 -27.91 -27.23 -1.29
C ALA A 754 -28.65 -28.45 -0.71
N ASP A 755 -28.02 -29.19 0.21
CA ASP A 755 -28.63 -30.31 0.95
C ASP A 755 -29.14 -29.93 2.36
N GLY A 756 -29.21 -28.63 2.66
CA GLY A 756 -29.80 -28.08 3.88
C GLY A 756 -28.91 -28.14 5.12
N ARG A 757 -27.61 -28.40 4.97
CA ARG A 757 -26.66 -28.33 6.10
C ARG A 757 -26.27 -26.88 6.37
N ILE A 758 -26.17 -26.56 7.66
CA ILE A 758 -25.64 -25.28 8.11
C ILE A 758 -24.12 -25.43 8.25
N ILE A 759 -23.38 -24.57 7.56
CA ILE A 759 -21.92 -24.46 7.68
C ILE A 759 -21.56 -23.06 8.20
N PHE A 760 -20.47 -22.96 8.95
CA PHE A 760 -19.90 -21.66 9.32
C PHE A 760 -18.93 -21.24 8.23
N VAL A 761 -19.07 -20.02 7.75
CA VAL A 761 -18.22 -19.44 6.74
C VAL A 761 -17.62 -18.12 7.21
N GLU A 762 -16.37 -17.89 6.87
CA GLU A 762 -15.68 -16.61 7.00
C GLU A 762 -15.79 -15.91 5.64
N ASN A 763 -16.42 -14.74 5.60
CA ASN A 763 -16.72 -14.01 4.38
C ASN A 763 -15.99 -12.66 4.39
N LEU A 764 -14.99 -12.52 3.52
CA LEU A 764 -14.27 -11.28 3.27
C LEU A 764 -14.82 -10.64 2.00
N ILE A 765 -15.37 -9.43 2.10
CA ILE A 765 -15.92 -8.69 0.96
C ILE A 765 -15.18 -7.37 0.73
N SER A 766 -15.18 -6.91 -0.51
CA SER A 766 -14.59 -5.64 -0.93
C SER A 766 -15.42 -4.98 -2.05
N GLN A 767 -15.44 -3.66 -2.11
CA GLN A 767 -16.04 -2.95 -3.24
C GLN A 767 -15.16 -3.13 -4.49
N PHE A 768 -15.81 -3.39 -5.63
CA PHE A 768 -15.15 -3.50 -6.93
C PHE A 768 -15.98 -2.76 -7.99
N ARG A 769 -15.36 -2.30 -9.08
CA ARG A 769 -16.09 -1.72 -10.23
C ARG A 769 -16.18 -2.72 -11.36
N TYR A 770 -17.32 -3.36 -11.51
CA TYR A 770 -17.61 -4.28 -12.61
C TYR A 770 -18.48 -3.61 -13.67
N GLN A 771 -18.03 -3.65 -14.93
CA GLN A 771 -18.69 -3.00 -16.08
C GLN A 771 -19.04 -1.51 -15.82
N GLY A 772 -18.18 -0.80 -15.08
CA GLY A 772 -18.33 0.61 -14.73
C GLY A 772 -19.30 0.92 -13.58
N ARG A 773 -20.04 -0.08 -13.07
CA ARG A 773 -20.95 0.03 -11.92
C ARG A 773 -20.31 -0.54 -10.65
N PRO A 774 -20.74 -0.12 -9.45
CA PRO A 774 -20.37 -0.79 -8.21
C PRO A 774 -20.78 -2.28 -8.24
N ALA A 775 -19.94 -3.10 -7.63
CA ALA A 775 -20.13 -4.52 -7.38
C ALA A 775 -19.41 -4.85 -6.07
N VAL A 776 -19.69 -6.02 -5.50
CA VAL A 776 -18.99 -6.52 -4.33
C VAL A 776 -18.24 -7.79 -4.72
N ILE A 777 -16.92 -7.74 -4.72
CA ILE A 777 -16.09 -8.95 -4.83
C ILE A 777 -15.99 -9.56 -3.43
N GLY A 778 -16.14 -10.87 -3.31
CA GLY A 778 -16.05 -11.54 -2.02
C GLY A 778 -15.31 -12.87 -2.10
N SER A 779 -14.75 -13.27 -0.97
CA SER A 779 -14.14 -14.57 -0.76
C SER A 779 -14.68 -15.23 0.50
N ILE A 780 -15.12 -16.48 0.35
CA ILE A 780 -15.82 -17.25 1.37
C ILE A 780 -15.08 -18.56 1.67
N MET A 781 -14.73 -18.78 2.93
CA MET A 781 -14.03 -19.97 3.42
C MET A 781 -14.90 -20.73 4.42
N ASP A 782 -15.09 -22.04 4.22
CA ASP A 782 -15.74 -22.90 5.22
C ASP A 782 -14.82 -23.09 6.44
N ILE A 783 -15.27 -22.57 7.58
CA ILE A 783 -14.60 -22.63 8.88
C ILE A 783 -15.32 -23.57 9.86
N THR A 784 -16.26 -24.39 9.40
CA THR A 784 -17.04 -25.32 10.25
C THR A 784 -16.12 -26.27 11.04
N ALA A 785 -15.05 -26.77 10.43
CA ALA A 785 -14.06 -27.60 11.11
C ALA A 785 -13.29 -26.83 12.21
N ARG A 786 -13.00 -25.53 11.99
CA ARG A 786 -12.37 -24.63 12.97
C ARG A 786 -13.30 -24.44 14.18
N LYS A 787 -14.57 -24.06 13.92
CA LYS A 787 -15.59 -23.86 14.97
C LYS A 787 -15.89 -25.12 15.78
N ASN A 788 -16.02 -26.28 15.13
CA ASN A 788 -16.26 -27.54 15.83
C ASN A 788 -15.08 -27.94 16.74
N SER A 789 -13.84 -27.71 16.28
CA SER A 789 -12.64 -27.98 17.08
C SER A 789 -12.54 -27.04 18.29
N GLU A 790 -12.86 -25.76 18.10
CA GLU A 790 -12.90 -24.77 19.17
C GLU A 790 -13.98 -25.07 20.22
N ALA A 791 -15.19 -25.43 19.78
CA ALA A 791 -16.28 -25.83 20.68
C ALA A 791 -15.93 -27.08 21.49
N GLY A 792 -15.33 -28.10 20.86
CA GLY A 792 -14.85 -29.30 21.55
C GLY A 792 -13.75 -29.01 22.58
N LEU A 793 -12.83 -28.08 22.26
CA LEU A 793 -11.79 -27.66 23.21
C LEU A 793 -12.39 -26.91 24.41
N ARG A 794 -13.31 -25.97 24.18
CA ARG A 794 -14.03 -25.23 25.24
C ARG A 794 -14.81 -26.19 26.15
N GLN A 795 -15.47 -27.19 25.59
CA GLN A 795 -16.16 -28.23 26.38
C GLN A 795 -15.16 -29.04 27.22
N SER A 796 -14.03 -29.49 26.65
CA SER A 796 -13.03 -30.28 27.38
C SER A 796 -12.36 -29.50 28.53
N LEU A 797 -12.16 -28.19 28.37
CA LEU A 797 -11.69 -27.32 29.46
C LEU A 797 -12.75 -27.23 30.58
N HIS A 798 -14.00 -26.97 30.23
CA HIS A 798 -15.10 -26.88 31.20
C HIS A 798 -15.31 -28.18 32.00
N GLU A 799 -15.21 -29.34 31.34
CA GLU A 799 -15.27 -30.66 31.99
C GLU A 799 -14.12 -30.87 32.98
N LYS A 800 -12.89 -30.47 32.63
CA LYS A 800 -11.73 -30.56 33.52
C LYS A 800 -11.89 -29.68 34.77
N ASP A 801 -12.38 -28.46 34.61
CA ASP A 801 -12.61 -27.54 35.73
C ASP A 801 -13.64 -28.12 36.71
N ILE A 802 -14.75 -28.68 36.22
CA ILE A 802 -15.77 -29.32 37.06
C ILE A 802 -15.16 -30.51 37.83
N LEU A 803 -14.35 -31.35 37.15
CA LEU A 803 -13.69 -32.50 37.77
C LEU A 803 -12.72 -32.11 38.88
N LEU A 804 -11.89 -31.08 38.68
CA LEU A 804 -10.94 -30.60 39.69
C LEU A 804 -11.66 -30.11 40.96
N ARG A 805 -12.73 -29.31 40.78
CA ARG A 805 -13.56 -28.84 41.90
C ARG A 805 -14.18 -29.99 42.70
N GLU A 806 -14.73 -31.00 42.02
CA GLU A 806 -15.32 -32.18 42.66
C GLU A 806 -14.29 -33.00 43.45
N VAL A 807 -13.04 -33.10 42.97
CA VAL A 807 -11.95 -33.76 43.72
C VAL A 807 -11.68 -33.03 45.03
N HIS A 808 -11.52 -31.70 45.02
CA HIS A 808 -11.26 -30.93 46.25
C HIS A 808 -12.43 -30.99 47.25
N HIS A 809 -13.68 -30.92 46.78
CA HIS A 809 -14.85 -31.13 47.64
C HIS A 809 -14.86 -32.52 48.28
N ARG A 810 -14.49 -33.57 47.54
CA ARG A 810 -14.38 -34.94 48.09
C ARG A 810 -13.26 -35.06 49.11
N VAL A 811 -12.10 -34.45 48.90
CA VAL A 811 -10.99 -34.45 49.88
C VAL A 811 -11.44 -33.80 51.19
N LYS A 812 -12.08 -32.63 51.12
CA LYS A 812 -12.65 -31.95 52.29
C LYS A 812 -13.68 -32.83 53.01
N ASN A 813 -14.65 -33.39 52.29
CA ASN A 813 -15.69 -34.24 52.86
C ASN A 813 -15.10 -35.50 53.54
N ASN A 814 -14.07 -36.11 52.93
CA ASN A 814 -13.36 -37.25 53.52
C ASN A 814 -12.65 -36.86 54.82
N MET A 815 -11.95 -35.72 54.86
CA MET A 815 -11.31 -35.21 56.08
C MET A 815 -12.34 -34.92 57.19
N GLN A 816 -13.49 -34.33 56.85
CA GLN A 816 -14.58 -34.08 57.81
C GLN A 816 -15.20 -35.37 58.38
N ILE A 817 -15.31 -36.44 57.58
CA ILE A 817 -15.74 -37.77 58.06
C ILE A 817 -14.72 -38.33 59.05
N ILE A 818 -13.42 -38.25 58.75
CA ILE A 818 -12.36 -38.72 59.65
C ILE A 818 -12.37 -37.94 60.98
N VAL A 819 -12.47 -36.61 60.93
CA VAL A 819 -12.63 -35.74 62.11
C VAL A 819 -13.86 -36.14 62.94
N SER A 820 -14.99 -36.45 62.29
CA SER A 820 -16.22 -36.86 62.96
C SER A 820 -16.07 -38.23 63.64
N MET A 821 -15.39 -39.18 62.99
CA MET A 821 -15.07 -40.49 63.58
C MET A 821 -14.12 -40.36 64.78
N LEU A 822 -13.07 -39.54 64.67
CA LEU A 822 -12.15 -39.26 65.79
C LEU A 822 -12.87 -38.60 66.96
N ARG A 823 -13.80 -37.66 66.70
CA ARG A 823 -14.64 -37.04 67.74
C ARG A 823 -15.53 -38.06 68.45
N MET A 824 -16.17 -38.96 67.70
CA MET A 824 -16.98 -40.04 68.29
C MET A 824 -16.12 -41.01 69.12
N GLN A 825 -14.98 -41.47 68.60
CA GLN A 825 -14.07 -42.35 69.34
C GLN A 825 -13.52 -41.69 70.60
N SER A 826 -13.12 -40.42 70.51
CA SER A 826 -12.68 -39.61 71.66
C SER A 826 -13.78 -39.52 72.74
N SER A 827 -15.05 -39.32 72.35
CA SER A 827 -16.18 -39.29 73.29
C SER A 827 -16.56 -40.64 73.93
N MET A 828 -16.01 -41.76 73.44
CA MET A 828 -16.27 -43.12 73.95
C MET A 828 -15.12 -43.69 74.80
N ILE A 829 -14.07 -42.90 75.04
CA ILE A 829 -12.86 -43.34 75.74
C ILE A 829 -12.69 -42.51 77.02
N ASP A 830 -12.73 -43.15 78.17
CA ASP A 830 -12.57 -42.48 79.47
C ASP A 830 -11.11 -42.17 79.84
N ASN A 831 -10.12 -42.69 79.10
CA ASN A 831 -8.71 -42.42 79.37
C ASN A 831 -8.31 -41.02 78.85
N PRO A 832 -8.00 -40.04 79.73
CA PRO A 832 -7.73 -38.67 79.32
C PRO A 832 -6.47 -38.52 78.46
N GLU A 833 -5.50 -39.43 78.58
CA GLU A 833 -4.28 -39.42 77.77
C GLU A 833 -4.59 -39.79 76.30
N ILE A 834 -5.42 -40.82 76.09
CA ILE A 834 -5.86 -41.24 74.75
C ILE A 834 -6.80 -40.20 74.13
N VAL A 835 -7.69 -39.61 74.93
CA VAL A 835 -8.56 -38.48 74.52
C VAL A 835 -7.73 -37.27 74.07
N SER A 836 -6.62 -36.95 74.75
CA SER A 836 -5.70 -35.88 74.35
C SER A 836 -5.06 -36.15 72.99
N ILE A 837 -4.56 -37.38 72.76
CA ILE A 837 -3.92 -37.80 71.50
C ILE A 837 -4.92 -37.80 70.33
N LEU A 838 -6.16 -38.25 70.55
CA LEU A 838 -7.20 -38.23 69.53
C LEU A 838 -7.65 -36.81 69.18
N ASN A 839 -7.72 -35.89 70.14
CA ASN A 839 -8.03 -34.48 69.87
C ASN A 839 -6.87 -33.75 69.15
N GLU A 840 -5.62 -34.07 69.48
CA GLU A 840 -4.44 -33.57 68.75
C GLU A 840 -4.46 -34.04 67.28
N SER A 841 -4.77 -35.32 67.07
CA SER A 841 -4.93 -35.90 65.72
C SER A 841 -6.09 -35.27 64.95
N LYS A 842 -7.22 -34.98 65.63
CA LYS A 842 -8.39 -34.27 65.08
C LYS A 842 -8.01 -32.85 64.61
N ASN A 843 -7.27 -32.09 65.42
CA ASN A 843 -6.89 -30.70 65.13
C ASN A 843 -5.92 -30.60 63.94
N ARG A 844 -4.95 -31.53 63.83
CA ARG A 844 -4.05 -31.61 62.66
C ARG A 844 -4.81 -31.83 61.35
N ILE A 845 -5.81 -32.72 61.34
CA ILE A 845 -6.65 -32.98 60.16
C ILE A 845 -7.57 -31.79 59.86
N LEU A 846 -8.07 -31.08 60.88
CA LEU A 846 -8.82 -29.85 60.70
C LEU A 846 -7.99 -28.75 60.03
N SER A 847 -6.72 -28.59 60.42
CA SER A 847 -5.79 -27.64 59.80
C SER A 847 -5.61 -27.93 58.29
N MET A 848 -5.39 -29.20 57.94
CA MET A 848 -5.32 -29.65 56.53
C MET A 848 -6.64 -29.43 55.76
N ALA A 849 -7.79 -29.66 56.40
CA ALA A 849 -9.09 -29.43 55.78
C ALA A 849 -9.38 -27.94 55.55
N MET A 850 -8.86 -27.07 56.42
CA MET A 850 -9.08 -25.63 56.37
C MET A 850 -8.38 -24.98 55.17
N ILE A 851 -7.12 -25.34 54.88
CA ILE A 851 -6.45 -24.83 53.67
C ILE A 851 -7.15 -25.28 52.38
N HIS A 852 -7.58 -26.54 52.30
CA HIS A 852 -8.39 -27.04 51.17
C HIS A 852 -9.74 -26.33 51.01
N GLU A 853 -10.37 -25.89 52.11
CA GLU A 853 -11.57 -25.05 52.04
C GLU A 853 -11.28 -23.66 51.49
N LYS A 854 -10.13 -23.07 51.81
CA LYS A 854 -9.80 -21.70 51.40
C LYS A 854 -9.54 -21.57 49.91
N LEU A 855 -8.74 -22.45 49.31
CA LEU A 855 -8.46 -22.43 47.85
C LEU A 855 -9.72 -22.50 46.98
N TYR A 856 -10.74 -23.22 47.42
CA TYR A 856 -11.99 -23.30 46.67
C TYR A 856 -12.83 -22.02 46.82
N ARG A 857 -12.68 -21.36 47.96
CA ARG A 857 -13.34 -20.10 48.26
C ARG A 857 -12.48 -18.88 47.83
N THR A 858 -11.44 -19.07 47.04
CA THR A 858 -10.63 -18.05 46.32
C THR A 858 -10.73 -18.25 44.79
N ASP A 859 -10.59 -17.20 43.96
CA ASP A 859 -10.70 -17.36 42.47
C ASP A 859 -9.46 -18.03 41.90
N ASN A 860 -8.33 -17.75 42.55
CA ASN A 860 -7.08 -18.45 42.37
C ASN A 860 -7.13 -19.80 43.10
N LEU A 861 -6.98 -20.89 42.33
CA LEU A 861 -6.91 -22.27 42.82
C LEU A 861 -5.48 -22.69 43.24
N MET A 862 -4.48 -21.81 43.11
CA MET A 862 -3.06 -22.13 43.28
C MET A 862 -2.46 -21.64 44.60
N SER A 863 -2.99 -20.55 45.19
CA SER A 863 -2.41 -19.89 46.36
C SER A 863 -3.47 -19.34 47.33
N VAL A 864 -3.02 -19.08 48.57
CA VAL A 864 -3.80 -18.60 49.72
C VAL A 864 -2.93 -17.63 50.53
N ASN A 865 -3.42 -16.41 50.75
CA ASN A 865 -2.89 -15.39 51.64
C ASN A 865 -2.57 -15.94 53.04
N LEU A 866 -1.45 -15.47 53.60
CA LEU A 866 -0.87 -16.01 54.81
C LEU A 866 -1.50 -15.43 56.08
N LEU A 867 -1.64 -14.10 56.15
CA LEU A 867 -2.15 -13.37 57.32
C LEU A 867 -3.46 -14.00 57.80
N GLU A 868 -4.37 -14.15 56.87
CA GLU A 868 -5.76 -14.40 57.20
C GLU A 868 -5.99 -15.94 57.38
N TYR A 869 -5.03 -16.78 56.94
CA TYR A 869 -4.99 -18.24 57.20
C TYR A 869 -4.49 -18.55 58.59
N LEU A 870 -3.37 -17.92 58.97
CA LEU A 870 -2.87 -17.98 60.33
C LEU A 870 -3.95 -17.52 61.30
N SER A 871 -4.64 -16.42 60.98
CA SER A 871 -5.68 -15.92 61.87
C SER A 871 -6.96 -16.78 61.89
N SER A 872 -7.37 -17.37 60.74
CA SER A 872 -8.41 -18.41 60.72
C SER A 872 -8.08 -19.58 61.66
N LEU A 873 -6.82 -20.03 61.61
CA LEU A 873 -6.31 -21.18 62.36
C LEU A 873 -6.28 -20.85 63.86
N VAL A 874 -5.73 -19.69 64.22
CA VAL A 874 -5.64 -19.24 65.61
C VAL A 874 -7.03 -19.05 66.21
N ASN A 875 -7.95 -18.39 65.51
CA ASN A 875 -9.32 -18.17 66.01
C ASN A 875 -10.06 -19.50 66.19
N THR A 876 -9.96 -20.43 65.24
CA THR A 876 -10.53 -21.79 65.38
C THR A 876 -9.97 -22.49 66.63
N MET A 877 -8.67 -22.36 66.89
CA MET A 877 -8.01 -22.95 68.05
C MET A 877 -8.38 -22.25 69.38
N ILE A 878 -8.55 -20.93 69.40
CA ILE A 878 -9.03 -20.18 70.58
C ILE A 878 -10.41 -20.71 70.99
N THR A 879 -11.35 -20.83 70.05
CA THR A 879 -12.71 -21.35 70.31
C THR A 879 -12.71 -22.84 70.72
N ASP A 880 -11.80 -23.68 70.21
CA ASP A 880 -11.74 -25.12 70.55
C ASP A 880 -11.10 -25.39 71.94
N PHE A 881 -10.26 -24.49 72.46
CA PHE A 881 -9.53 -24.67 73.74
C PHE A 881 -9.98 -23.75 74.89
N SER A 882 -10.65 -22.62 74.61
CA SER A 882 -11.02 -21.61 75.62
C SER A 882 -12.50 -21.69 76.00
N TYR A 883 -12.81 -21.60 77.30
CA TYR A 883 -14.20 -21.52 77.78
C TYR A 883 -14.81 -20.10 77.66
N ASP A 884 -13.97 -19.08 77.50
CA ASP A 884 -14.34 -17.67 77.37
C ASP A 884 -13.27 -16.99 76.50
N GLU A 885 -13.66 -16.54 75.32
CA GLU A 885 -12.75 -15.93 74.32
C GLU A 885 -12.12 -14.62 74.84
N SER A 886 -12.73 -13.95 75.84
CA SER A 886 -12.22 -12.71 76.43
C SER A 886 -10.98 -12.86 77.31
N GLN A 887 -10.49 -14.09 77.53
CA GLN A 887 -9.29 -14.37 78.30
C GLN A 887 -8.00 -14.38 77.47
N ILE A 888 -8.08 -14.46 76.14
CA ILE A 888 -6.91 -14.57 75.26
C ILE A 888 -6.86 -13.39 74.28
N ILE A 889 -5.75 -12.68 74.27
CA ILE A 889 -5.50 -11.57 73.33
C ILE A 889 -4.64 -12.11 72.19
N LEU A 890 -5.11 -11.99 70.95
CA LEU A 890 -4.33 -12.30 69.75
C LEU A 890 -3.72 -11.02 69.17
N ASP A 891 -2.40 -11.02 69.00
CA ASP A 891 -1.63 -9.94 68.38
C ASP A 891 -0.91 -10.50 67.15
N LEU A 892 -1.64 -10.61 66.04
CA LEU A 892 -1.12 -11.11 64.77
C LEU A 892 -0.73 -9.95 63.86
N VAL A 893 0.55 -9.85 63.55
CA VAL A 893 1.12 -8.89 62.59
C VAL A 893 1.73 -9.68 61.45
N CYS A 894 1.11 -9.65 60.27
CA CYS A 894 1.62 -10.28 59.07
C CYS A 894 1.37 -9.35 57.87
N ASP A 895 2.32 -9.32 56.94
CA ASP A 895 2.19 -8.55 55.71
C ASP A 895 1.04 -9.15 54.86
N PRO A 896 -0.05 -8.39 54.60
CA PRO A 896 -1.22 -8.88 53.90
C PRO A 896 -0.97 -9.13 52.41
N THR A 897 0.21 -8.83 51.87
CA THR A 897 0.56 -9.18 50.48
C THR A 897 1.13 -10.60 50.33
N ILE A 898 1.44 -11.29 51.44
CA ILE A 898 2.06 -12.62 51.36
C ILE A 898 0.99 -13.69 51.08
N GLU A 899 1.12 -14.40 49.97
CA GLU A 899 0.41 -15.63 49.64
C GLU A 899 1.31 -16.86 49.80
N MET A 900 0.70 -18.04 49.90
CA MET A 900 1.38 -19.33 49.96
C MET A 900 0.64 -20.41 49.14
N THR A 901 1.35 -21.40 48.63
CA THR A 901 0.73 -22.57 47.96
C THR A 901 0.16 -23.58 48.97
N ILE A 902 -0.60 -24.57 48.50
CA ILE A 902 -1.03 -25.73 49.31
C ILE A 902 0.16 -26.37 50.03
N ASP A 903 1.23 -26.62 49.27
CA ASP A 903 2.39 -27.37 49.72
C ASP A 903 3.18 -26.63 50.81
N ALA A 904 3.12 -25.29 50.83
CA ALA A 904 3.67 -24.43 51.88
C ALA A 904 2.73 -24.28 53.10
N GLY A 905 1.42 -24.15 52.86
CA GLY A 905 0.46 -23.84 53.92
C GLY A 905 0.02 -25.04 54.77
N ILE A 906 0.11 -26.27 54.25
CA ILE A 906 -0.09 -27.49 55.06
C ILE A 906 0.98 -27.60 56.16
N PRO A 907 2.30 -27.63 55.88
CA PRO A 907 3.32 -27.76 56.91
C PRO A 907 3.32 -26.55 57.87
N LEU A 908 3.14 -25.33 57.37
CA LEU A 908 3.06 -24.14 58.22
C LEU A 908 1.84 -24.17 59.16
N GLY A 909 0.67 -24.56 58.65
CA GLY A 909 -0.53 -24.70 59.47
C GLY A 909 -0.38 -25.75 60.56
N LEU A 910 0.30 -26.87 60.28
CA LEU A 910 0.63 -27.86 61.31
C LEU A 910 1.59 -27.30 62.36
N ILE A 911 2.66 -26.61 61.97
CA ILE A 911 3.61 -25.99 62.91
C ILE A 911 2.88 -25.05 63.87
N VAL A 912 2.06 -24.13 63.34
CA VAL A 912 1.32 -23.15 64.14
C VAL A 912 0.26 -23.82 65.02
N ASN A 913 -0.43 -24.85 64.52
CA ASN A 913 -1.35 -25.66 65.30
C ASN A 913 -0.66 -26.33 66.52
N GLU A 914 0.54 -26.88 66.35
CA GLU A 914 1.29 -27.49 67.46
C GLU A 914 1.76 -26.45 68.48
N LEU A 915 2.24 -25.29 68.03
CA LEU A 915 2.63 -24.18 68.92
C LEU A 915 1.45 -23.72 69.78
N LEU A 916 0.31 -23.42 69.14
CA LEU A 916 -0.94 -23.06 69.83
C LEU A 916 -1.40 -24.15 70.81
N THR A 917 -1.38 -25.41 70.38
CA THR A 917 -1.78 -26.55 71.23
C THR A 917 -0.93 -26.63 72.50
N ASN A 918 0.39 -26.42 72.39
CA ASN A 918 1.29 -26.41 73.54
C ASN A 918 1.01 -25.23 74.48
N THR A 919 0.77 -24.04 73.93
CA THR A 919 0.42 -22.84 74.70
C THR A 919 -0.88 -23.02 75.49
N PHE A 920 -1.93 -23.59 74.89
CA PHE A 920 -3.19 -23.87 75.59
C PHE A 920 -3.07 -25.02 76.61
N LYS A 921 -2.36 -26.12 76.30
CA LYS A 921 -2.21 -27.26 77.21
C LYS A 921 -1.25 -27.00 78.39
N HIS A 922 -0.21 -26.18 78.17
CA HIS A 922 0.92 -26.07 79.10
C HIS A 922 1.28 -24.62 79.49
N GLY A 923 1.12 -23.66 78.57
CA GLY A 923 1.44 -22.25 78.78
C GLY A 923 0.56 -21.59 79.84
N PHE A 924 -0.75 -21.48 79.59
CA PHE A 924 -1.67 -20.79 80.50
C PHE A 924 -2.18 -21.66 81.67
N LYS A 925 -2.84 -21.05 82.66
CA LYS A 925 -3.66 -21.74 83.68
C LYS A 925 -5.11 -21.28 83.54
N ASN A 926 -6.05 -22.10 83.99
CA ASN A 926 -7.48 -21.75 84.01
C ASN A 926 -7.69 -20.39 84.71
N ASN A 927 -8.35 -19.45 84.01
CA ASN A 927 -8.66 -18.08 84.43
C ASN A 927 -7.48 -17.07 84.50
N GLU A 928 -6.33 -17.34 83.88
CA GLU A 928 -5.28 -16.33 83.65
C GLU A 928 -5.47 -15.67 82.27
N GLN A 929 -5.41 -14.33 82.18
CA GLN A 929 -5.38 -13.65 80.88
C GLN A 929 -4.01 -13.86 80.22
N GLY A 930 -4.01 -14.21 78.94
CA GLY A 930 -2.80 -14.50 78.17
C GLY A 930 -2.80 -13.81 76.81
N THR A 931 -1.63 -13.38 76.35
CA THR A 931 -1.43 -12.89 74.97
C THR A 931 -0.72 -13.95 74.15
N ILE A 932 -1.14 -14.11 72.90
CA ILE A 932 -0.44 -14.84 71.85
C ILE A 932 -0.12 -13.83 70.75
N SER A 933 1.17 -13.51 70.58
CA SER A 933 1.66 -12.66 69.50
C SER A 933 2.25 -13.53 68.38
N ILE A 934 1.92 -13.22 67.12
CA ILE A 934 2.51 -13.86 65.95
C ILE A 934 2.95 -12.75 65.00
N LEU A 935 4.25 -12.55 64.86
CA LEU A 935 4.84 -11.58 63.95
C LEU A 935 5.46 -12.30 62.75
N VAL A 936 4.95 -12.01 61.56
CA VAL A 936 5.46 -12.50 60.28
C VAL A 936 6.06 -11.34 59.51
N THR A 937 7.36 -11.41 59.24
CA THR A 937 8.09 -10.44 58.42
C THR A 937 8.84 -11.14 57.31
N HIS A 938 9.05 -10.46 56.19
CA HIS A 938 9.94 -10.94 55.13
C HIS A 938 11.21 -10.09 55.09
N THR A 939 12.31 -10.67 54.61
CA THR A 939 13.59 -9.98 54.48
C THR A 939 14.01 -9.87 53.01
N ASN A 940 14.71 -8.80 52.64
CA ASN A 940 15.28 -8.63 51.29
C ASN A 940 16.25 -9.74 50.87
N SER A 941 16.66 -10.60 51.81
CA SER A 941 17.45 -11.82 51.59
C SER A 941 16.63 -13.04 51.13
N GLY A 942 15.31 -12.91 50.93
CA GLY A 942 14.46 -14.00 50.44
C GLY A 942 13.97 -14.98 51.52
N TRP A 943 13.96 -14.55 52.78
CA TRP A 943 13.50 -15.35 53.93
C TRP A 943 12.26 -14.75 54.57
N LEU A 944 11.34 -15.62 54.97
CA LEU A 944 10.17 -15.35 55.79
C LEU A 944 10.49 -15.69 57.25
N ASP A 945 10.52 -14.68 58.11
CA ASP A 945 10.74 -14.80 59.55
C ASP A 945 9.38 -14.79 60.28
N ILE A 946 9.06 -15.86 60.99
CA ILE A 946 7.82 -16.02 61.77
C ILE A 946 8.19 -16.16 63.24
N ILE A 947 7.84 -15.16 64.04
CA ILE A 947 8.07 -15.11 65.48
C ILE A 947 6.75 -15.34 66.20
N TYR A 948 6.64 -16.48 66.88
CA TYR A 948 5.54 -16.82 67.78
C TYR A 948 5.97 -16.48 69.22
N HIS A 949 5.10 -15.81 69.98
CA HIS A 949 5.29 -15.51 71.40
C HIS A 949 4.00 -15.78 72.18
N ASP A 950 4.11 -16.42 73.33
CA ASP A 950 3.04 -16.48 74.34
C ASP A 950 3.47 -15.82 75.64
N THR A 951 2.50 -15.40 76.46
CA THR A 951 2.75 -14.90 77.83
C THR A 951 2.49 -15.98 78.91
N GLY A 952 2.78 -17.24 78.60
CA GLY A 952 2.53 -18.39 79.47
C GLY A 952 3.62 -18.61 80.53
N LYS A 953 3.70 -19.83 81.07
CA LYS A 953 4.71 -20.21 82.08
C LYS A 953 6.16 -20.18 81.58
N GLY A 954 6.39 -20.13 80.26
CA GLY A 954 7.71 -20.22 79.67
C GLY A 954 8.30 -21.64 79.70
N LEU A 955 9.58 -21.74 79.34
CA LEU A 955 10.33 -23.01 79.32
C LEU A 955 10.93 -23.34 80.70
N PRO A 956 11.07 -24.63 81.07
CA PRO A 956 11.74 -25.01 82.31
C PRO A 956 13.24 -24.66 82.28
N GLU A 957 13.82 -24.35 83.46
CA GLU A 957 15.25 -24.06 83.58
C GLU A 957 16.11 -25.20 83.03
N GLY A 958 17.05 -24.87 82.13
CA GLY A 958 17.93 -25.85 81.49
C GLY A 958 17.33 -26.60 80.30
N PHE A 959 16.20 -26.15 79.74
CA PHE A 959 15.63 -26.72 78.51
C PHE A 959 16.62 -26.72 77.33
N ILE A 960 16.74 -27.86 76.65
CA ILE A 960 17.55 -28.03 75.44
C ILE A 960 16.65 -28.62 74.34
N LEU A 961 16.50 -27.88 73.23
CA LEU A 961 15.61 -28.22 72.11
C LEU A 961 15.95 -29.58 71.46
N GLU A 962 17.23 -29.94 71.42
CA GLU A 962 17.77 -31.18 70.84
C GLU A 962 17.44 -32.44 71.65
N ASN A 963 17.07 -32.29 72.93
CA ASN A 963 16.79 -33.40 73.86
C ASN A 963 15.28 -33.57 74.14
N CYS A 964 14.41 -33.03 73.29
CA CYS A 964 12.95 -33.03 73.52
C CYS A 964 12.26 -34.22 72.83
N ASP A 965 11.90 -35.25 73.61
CA ASP A 965 11.18 -36.45 73.13
C ASP A 965 9.68 -36.23 72.84
N SER A 966 9.17 -34.98 72.90
CA SER A 966 7.74 -34.73 72.64
C SER A 966 7.42 -34.80 71.14
N LEU A 967 6.39 -35.58 70.81
CA LEU A 967 5.99 -35.84 69.42
C LEU A 967 5.68 -34.56 68.63
N GLY A 968 5.04 -33.57 69.28
CA GLY A 968 4.76 -32.27 68.67
C GLY A 968 6.02 -31.46 68.33
N MET A 969 7.04 -31.48 69.20
CA MET A 969 8.31 -30.78 68.95
C MET A 969 9.11 -31.48 67.84
N GLN A 970 9.14 -32.81 67.83
CA GLN A 970 9.73 -33.58 66.73
C GLN A 970 9.00 -33.32 65.40
N LEU A 971 7.67 -33.16 65.42
CA LEU A 971 6.90 -32.80 64.22
C LEU A 971 7.27 -31.40 63.71
N ILE A 972 7.32 -30.39 64.58
CA ILE A 972 7.72 -29.02 64.21
C ILE A 972 9.13 -29.03 63.59
N GLN A 973 10.11 -29.66 64.26
CA GLN A 973 11.49 -29.74 63.76
C GLN A 973 11.57 -30.39 62.37
N ASN A 974 10.85 -31.50 62.15
CA ASN A 974 10.84 -32.19 60.86
C ASN A 974 10.18 -31.36 59.75
N LEU A 975 9.07 -30.66 60.05
CA LEU A 975 8.37 -29.82 59.08
C LEU A 975 9.21 -28.58 58.71
N VAL A 976 9.88 -27.95 59.67
CA VAL A 976 10.81 -26.83 59.42
C VAL A 976 12.00 -27.29 58.58
N PHE A 977 12.58 -28.46 58.89
CA PHE A 977 13.68 -29.03 58.10
C PHE A 977 13.25 -29.40 56.67
N GLN A 978 12.02 -29.91 56.49
CA GLN A 978 11.46 -30.19 55.17
C GLN A 978 11.22 -28.92 54.34
N ALA A 979 10.85 -27.82 54.98
CA ALA A 979 10.75 -26.49 54.36
C ALA A 979 12.10 -25.74 54.34
N SER A 980 13.23 -26.45 54.34
CA SER A 980 14.59 -25.89 54.27
C SER A 980 14.89 -24.75 55.28
N GLY A 981 14.17 -24.74 56.41
CA GLY A 981 14.14 -23.62 57.35
C GLY A 981 14.99 -23.81 58.61
N GLU A 982 15.12 -22.73 59.37
CA GLU A 982 15.78 -22.67 60.67
C GLU A 982 14.76 -22.40 61.79
N MET A 983 14.98 -22.97 62.98
CA MET A 983 14.15 -22.73 64.17
C MET A 983 15.04 -22.43 65.37
N THR A 984 14.65 -21.41 66.14
CA THR A 984 15.20 -21.15 67.48
C THR A 984 14.06 -20.97 68.47
N MET A 985 14.29 -21.32 69.74
CA MET A 985 13.29 -21.21 70.79
C MET A 985 13.93 -20.73 72.09
N GLY A 986 13.24 -19.85 72.81
CA GLY A 986 13.66 -19.27 74.08
C GLY A 986 12.48 -18.98 74.99
N SER A 987 12.73 -18.27 76.09
CA SER A 987 11.68 -17.89 77.03
C SER A 987 11.88 -16.44 77.48
N ASP A 988 10.85 -15.63 77.30
CA ASP A 988 10.75 -14.25 77.76
C ASP A 988 9.30 -13.99 78.20
N HIS A 989 9.06 -13.95 79.52
CA HIS A 989 7.74 -13.84 80.14
C HIS A 989 6.68 -14.81 79.58
N GLY A 990 7.15 -15.98 79.09
CA GLY A 990 6.41 -16.98 78.31
C GLY A 990 7.34 -17.64 77.29
N ILE A 991 6.83 -18.30 76.24
CA ILE A 991 7.65 -18.97 75.21
C ILE A 991 7.81 -18.09 73.98
N VAL A 992 9.04 -17.97 73.45
CA VAL A 992 9.33 -17.34 72.15
C VAL A 992 9.86 -18.42 71.19
N VAL A 993 9.29 -18.53 69.99
CA VAL A 993 9.77 -19.38 68.89
C VAL A 993 9.99 -18.50 67.66
N THR A 994 11.19 -18.52 67.11
CA THR A 994 11.50 -17.86 65.84
C THR A 994 11.79 -18.91 64.78
N LEU A 995 10.97 -18.92 63.74
CA LEU A 995 11.09 -19.74 62.54
C LEU A 995 11.59 -18.86 61.40
N ARG A 996 12.44 -19.40 60.54
CA ARG A 996 12.98 -18.73 59.35
C ARG A 996 12.89 -19.69 58.17
N ILE A 997 12.04 -19.40 57.19
CA ILE A 997 11.73 -20.29 56.06
C ILE A 997 12.07 -19.58 54.75
N PRO A 998 12.72 -20.21 53.75
CA PRO A 998 12.98 -19.58 52.47
C PRO A 998 11.68 -19.29 51.73
N MET A 999 11.55 -18.10 51.13
CA MET A 999 10.33 -17.76 50.37
C MET A 999 10.14 -18.66 49.14
N SER A 1000 11.22 -19.23 48.60
CA SER A 1000 11.18 -20.20 47.49
C SER A 1000 10.40 -21.48 47.81
N GLU A 1001 10.17 -21.80 49.09
CA GLU A 1001 9.37 -22.96 49.54
C GLU A 1001 7.85 -22.68 49.47
N GLY A 1002 7.42 -21.99 48.41
CA GLY A 1002 6.01 -21.76 48.08
C GLY A 1002 5.36 -20.51 48.67
N PHE A 1003 6.13 -19.49 49.08
CA PHE A 1003 5.60 -18.18 49.51
C PHE A 1003 5.81 -17.11 48.44
N ILE A 1004 4.79 -16.30 48.18
CA ILE A 1004 4.72 -15.33 47.09
C ILE A 1004 4.36 -13.97 47.71
N ILE A 1005 5.08 -12.90 47.36
CA ILE A 1005 4.60 -11.53 47.64
C ILE A 1005 3.74 -11.12 46.45
N GLY A 1006 2.44 -10.99 46.66
CA GLY A 1006 1.53 -10.40 45.68
C GLY A 1006 1.82 -8.91 45.54
N GLU A 1007 2.10 -8.43 44.33
CA GLU A 1007 2.05 -7.00 44.08
C GLU A 1007 0.62 -6.51 44.36
N VAL A 1008 0.47 -5.36 45.02
CA VAL A 1008 -0.84 -4.72 45.19
C VAL A 1008 -1.31 -4.24 43.82
N LEU A 1009 -2.03 -5.10 43.11
CA LEU A 1009 -2.79 -4.73 41.93
C LEU A 1009 -3.90 -3.80 42.38
N ASP A 1010 -3.66 -2.53 42.16
CA ASP A 1010 -4.56 -1.43 42.47
C ASP A 1010 -5.91 -1.71 41.79
N ALA A 1011 -7.00 -1.52 42.53
CA ALA A 1011 -8.35 -1.85 42.09
C ALA A 1011 -8.79 -0.96 40.91
N THR A 1012 -8.37 -1.31 39.68
CA THR A 1012 -8.98 -0.94 38.39
C THR A 1012 -8.14 -1.36 37.17
N ARG A 1013 -8.69 -2.27 36.36
CA ARG A 1013 -8.51 -2.40 34.90
C ARG A 1013 -7.13 -2.82 34.33
N GLU A 1014 -7.03 -3.83 33.46
CA GLU A 1014 -8.00 -4.91 33.17
C GLU A 1014 -7.84 -6.09 34.17
#